data_AF-A0A1I2QPU1-F1
#
_entry.id   AF-A0A1I2QPU1-F1
#
_cell.length_a   1.000
_cell.length_b   1.000
_cell.length_c   1.000
_cell.angle_alpha   90.00
_cell.angle_beta   90.00
_cell.angle_gamma   90.00
#
_symmetry.space_group_name_H-M   'P 1'
#
loop_
_entity.id
_entity.type
_entity.pdbx_description
1 polymer ?
#
loop_
_entity_poly.entity_id
_entity_poly.type
_entity_poly.pdbx_seq_one_letter_code
_entity_poly.pdbx_strand_id
1 'polypeptide(L)'
;MTTATPTRPSSVQQTPAAPQFPGGISLVGSQMRSTNLERDVEEGLHSPYVGARAVDVVDRVTNALGDLRRTRSWSFTGPYGSGKSTLANFIEALLGSDGGRRTEAESVLGATSIGLVQRLTTNRAEFAPAGFLGAVATARREPLVATLSRALHTAARRRWKSRTPKAVSAALAACADPATVTSQNILDAVVALCDQQPLLLIVDEFGKTLEHLAGNSDFVNAKDDLFLLQELAEKGAGPQGLPLFMMTLQHLSFMDYAAHSSQLQTREWAKIQGRFEDITFSPHLGDAVQLMRRRIDRSGVSASGRTLIQAQAEAAEAEWLEHGLNVFVDLRAQDFEDLYPLHPLTAVAAPLLAAQIGQHDRSLSGFLNSDEPDTVRRALEQFSSDKPRRADTIRLPQLYDFFLNSGRTSLLASSNASRWVEIESRINEAAGLSPTDQNLLRTVGMLNLIDSDGALRATPAMIYFALHDPAEGADSETFEALEGQLQSLVTRGFLVHRQFSGEYRVWRGTDFDIDGRVKEIINHLDTPSVVNKLGDYLPLAIAAGRHNQVTGMLRTFFVRVTSSETKRVQGPDELNDPADGLLLFHLGTVGNRPVVNSALPVVLGVTEEPELVLQAASYLVALQELLLDASLDPVAVREVKERAAVAQHELAELLDAAFFPLSESATWRLWHSGIPADSSEGETIEGRSLSGLVSIACDRVFSAAPHIRNEMLGRHELTSQGAKSRRELLTAMLLKSGEQHLGIKKYPAERAMYSGALEYMGLHRENRGTPNDDSSTSFLPYGFSRPSEAHPHTLPVWNALETALTGAHERTGLDEIIRAVMAPPYGVKAGVVPLLIVTALILRSDDVALFEDGSYLPRLTPDIVERMVKAPQRFAVKSTPLGDGLRQSVVKSLSVALKVESPRSQALRNPALLAITRGLLERVMVLTPYARRTRRISADAIAVRSALLVAQDPDDLLFDALPKALGMDPITPDARRSTPGNKGYADRLAAAVDEISGAEQALRDEVIETVSREFRLPASLPELRRALATRLEGFIGVSLSLELKGFVAIALNEVLADEDWLDPVIVRLSNSALGDWSDSDASIFPRRVKEMAAALDRVSHLYQSRSQATDADEALEARLLTLTDRDGAEQRTLIYVPEQSRQEAENLAVSVLEQAKKMLGPDGARILLAALAQRVTEPATTTAAERTK
;
A
#
# COMPACT_ATOMS: atom_id res chain seq x y z
N MET A 1 -27.50 30.11 -73.27
CA MET A 1 -26.33 30.95 -73.60
C MET A 1 -25.11 30.06 -73.58
N THR A 2 -24.44 30.02 -74.73
CA THR A 2 -23.24 29.26 -75.08
C THR A 2 -22.01 29.78 -74.36
N THR A 3 -21.22 28.89 -73.75
CA THR A 3 -19.78 29.14 -73.53
C THR A 3 -18.98 27.85 -73.74
N ALA A 4 -18.28 27.87 -74.87
CA ALA A 4 -17.19 27.06 -75.41
C ALA A 4 -16.54 25.97 -74.53
N THR A 5 -16.51 24.77 -75.12
CA THR A 5 -15.56 23.69 -74.84
C THR A 5 -14.15 24.07 -75.33
N PRO A 6 -13.08 24.03 -74.52
CA PRO A 6 -11.74 24.19 -75.01
C PRO A 6 -11.23 22.88 -75.63
N THR A 7 -10.76 22.98 -76.86
CA THR A 7 -10.09 21.94 -77.65
C THR A 7 -8.78 21.50 -77.00
N ARG A 8 -8.60 20.18 -76.80
CA ARG A 8 -7.31 19.54 -76.46
C ARG A 8 -6.27 19.83 -77.55
N PRO A 9 -5.02 20.20 -77.21
CA PRO A 9 -3.92 20.09 -78.14
C PRO A 9 -3.57 18.61 -78.32
N SER A 10 -3.60 18.13 -79.55
CA SER A 10 -3.05 16.83 -79.93
C SER A 10 -1.52 16.93 -79.99
N SER A 11 -0.84 16.78 -78.86
CA SER A 11 0.58 16.44 -78.87
C SER A 11 0.71 14.95 -79.19
N VAL A 12 1.29 14.65 -80.35
CA VAL A 12 1.71 13.30 -80.74
C VAL A 12 2.70 12.80 -79.68
N GLN A 13 2.24 11.99 -78.73
CA GLN A 13 3.12 11.30 -77.80
C GLN A 13 3.89 10.23 -78.57
N GLN A 14 5.16 10.49 -78.84
CA GLN A 14 6.11 9.46 -79.22
C GLN A 14 6.09 8.39 -78.13
N THR A 15 5.80 7.15 -78.49
CA THR A 15 5.92 6.01 -77.60
C THR A 15 7.37 5.95 -77.10
N PRO A 16 7.63 5.89 -75.78
CA PRO A 16 9.00 5.83 -75.27
C PRO A 16 9.70 4.61 -75.85
N ALA A 17 10.92 4.79 -76.36
CA ALA A 17 11.71 3.71 -76.94
C ALA A 17 11.97 2.62 -75.89
N ALA A 18 11.64 1.36 -76.20
CA ALA A 18 11.80 0.23 -75.28
C ALA A 18 13.25 0.10 -74.79
N PRO A 19 13.49 -0.15 -73.48
CA PRO A 19 14.84 -0.15 -72.91
C PRO A 19 15.77 -1.14 -73.62
N GLN A 20 17.07 -0.88 -73.57
CA GLN A 20 18.12 -1.67 -74.20
C GLN A 20 19.31 -1.86 -73.26
N PHE A 21 19.65 -3.12 -72.97
CA PHE A 21 20.81 -3.50 -72.16
C PHE A 21 21.89 -4.20 -73.03
N PRO A 22 23.19 -4.03 -72.76
CA PRO A 22 24.24 -4.84 -73.38
C PRO A 22 24.09 -6.33 -73.07
N GLY A 23 24.16 -7.18 -74.12
CA GLY A 23 24.16 -8.63 -73.96
C GLY A 23 25.43 -9.17 -73.28
N GLY A 24 25.31 -10.34 -72.64
CA GLY A 24 26.42 -11.04 -71.97
C GLY A 24 26.51 -10.81 -70.46
N ILE A 25 25.53 -10.14 -69.86
CA ILE A 25 25.36 -10.00 -68.40
C ILE A 25 24.64 -11.24 -67.88
N SER A 26 25.18 -11.88 -66.86
CA SER A 26 24.59 -13.06 -66.22
C SER A 26 24.51 -12.89 -64.70
N LEU A 27 23.56 -13.56 -64.07
CA LEU A 27 23.40 -13.51 -62.62
C LEU A 27 23.90 -14.82 -61.98
N VAL A 28 24.80 -14.70 -61.01
CA VAL A 28 25.43 -15.85 -60.34
C VAL A 28 24.50 -16.41 -59.27
N GLY A 29 23.84 -17.53 -59.61
CA GLY A 29 22.81 -18.19 -58.79
C GLY A 29 23.30 -19.06 -57.61
N SER A 30 24.59 -19.04 -57.26
CA SER A 30 25.13 -19.84 -56.16
C SER A 30 25.96 -18.97 -55.21
N GLN A 31 26.06 -19.35 -53.93
CA GLN A 31 26.84 -18.68 -52.85
C GLN A 31 26.11 -17.69 -51.91
N MET A 32 24.82 -17.86 -51.64
CA MET A 32 24.30 -17.56 -50.29
C MET A 32 23.57 -18.79 -49.78
N ARG A 33 24.35 -19.80 -49.40
CA ARG A 33 23.83 -20.86 -48.54
C ARG A 33 23.76 -20.26 -47.15
N SER A 34 22.62 -20.38 -46.48
CA SER A 34 22.52 -20.04 -45.05
C SER A 34 23.61 -20.79 -44.29
N THR A 35 24.43 -20.07 -43.51
CA THR A 35 25.44 -20.69 -42.66
C THR A 35 24.73 -21.57 -41.63
N ASN A 36 25.11 -22.85 -41.59
CA ASN A 36 24.74 -23.75 -40.51
C ASN A 36 25.98 -23.94 -39.66
N LEU A 37 26.00 -23.35 -38.46
CA LEU A 37 27.23 -23.24 -37.69
C LEU A 37 27.81 -24.62 -37.30
N GLU A 38 26.99 -25.60 -36.92
CA GLU A 38 27.47 -26.95 -36.56
C GLU A 38 28.14 -27.69 -37.73
N ARG A 39 27.68 -27.46 -38.96
CA ARG A 39 28.24 -28.06 -40.19
C ARG A 39 29.42 -27.26 -40.74
N ASP A 40 29.26 -25.94 -40.86
CA ASP A 40 30.20 -25.10 -41.60
C ASP A 40 31.48 -24.84 -40.81
N VAL A 41 31.49 -25.05 -39.48
CA VAL A 41 32.74 -25.10 -38.68
C VAL A 41 33.64 -26.30 -39.00
N GLU A 42 33.13 -27.28 -39.77
CA GLU A 42 33.88 -28.43 -40.28
C GLU A 42 34.11 -28.35 -41.80
N GLU A 43 33.16 -27.84 -42.59
CA GLU A 43 33.23 -27.81 -44.06
C GLU A 43 34.10 -26.67 -44.64
N GLY A 44 34.04 -25.44 -44.09
CA GLY A 44 34.83 -24.30 -44.59
C GLY A 44 34.22 -22.92 -44.32
N LEU A 45 34.93 -21.85 -44.69
CA LEU A 45 34.50 -20.46 -44.46
C LEU A 45 33.64 -19.87 -45.59
N HIS A 46 33.74 -20.42 -46.80
CA HIS A 46 32.97 -19.98 -47.99
C HIS A 46 33.15 -18.49 -48.34
N SER A 47 34.37 -17.96 -48.22
CA SER A 47 34.73 -16.57 -48.61
C SER A 47 33.83 -15.49 -47.98
N PRO A 48 33.79 -15.40 -46.64
CA PRO A 48 32.90 -14.48 -45.94
C PRO A 48 33.25 -13.03 -46.27
N TYR A 49 32.23 -12.18 -46.34
CA TYR A 49 32.43 -10.74 -46.44
C TYR A 49 32.62 -10.15 -45.03
N VAL A 50 33.66 -9.33 -44.86
CA VAL A 50 33.99 -8.68 -43.59
C VAL A 50 33.59 -7.21 -43.70
N GLY A 51 32.36 -6.90 -43.30
CA GLY A 51 31.84 -5.54 -43.21
C GLY A 51 32.29 -4.81 -41.93
N ALA A 52 31.91 -3.55 -41.78
CA ALA A 52 32.29 -2.71 -40.64
C ALA A 52 31.91 -3.33 -39.27
N ARG A 53 30.74 -3.97 -39.19
CA ARG A 53 30.31 -4.68 -37.97
C ARG A 53 31.14 -5.91 -37.66
N ALA A 54 31.54 -6.67 -38.66
CA ALA A 54 32.46 -7.80 -38.47
C ALA A 54 33.81 -7.31 -37.92
N VAL A 55 34.32 -6.19 -38.44
CA VAL A 55 35.56 -5.55 -37.94
C VAL A 55 35.40 -5.10 -36.49
N ASP A 56 34.31 -4.43 -36.13
CA ASP A 56 34.04 -3.98 -34.75
C ASP A 56 34.02 -5.15 -33.76
N VAL A 57 33.27 -6.22 -34.08
CA VAL A 57 33.19 -7.41 -33.21
C VAL A 57 34.54 -8.12 -33.10
N VAL A 58 35.28 -8.26 -34.20
CA VAL A 58 36.62 -8.87 -34.17
C VAL A 58 37.59 -7.98 -33.37
N ASP A 59 37.46 -6.66 -33.40
CA ASP A 59 38.25 -5.76 -32.54
C ASP A 59 37.90 -5.92 -31.06
N ARG A 60 36.62 -6.03 -30.70
CA ARG A 60 36.19 -6.33 -29.32
C ARG A 60 36.79 -7.64 -28.82
N VAL A 61 36.72 -8.70 -29.63
CA VAL A 61 37.33 -10.00 -29.32
C VAL A 61 38.85 -9.86 -29.19
N THR A 62 39.51 -9.15 -30.10
CA THR A 62 40.95 -8.89 -30.06
C THR A 62 41.38 -8.18 -28.78
N ASN A 63 40.59 -7.19 -28.35
CA ASN A 63 40.83 -6.45 -27.13
C ASN A 63 40.60 -7.32 -25.88
N ALA A 64 39.57 -8.16 -25.89
CA ALA A 64 39.29 -9.11 -24.79
C ALA A 64 40.37 -10.20 -24.66
N LEU A 65 41.05 -10.56 -25.76
CA LEU A 65 42.24 -11.43 -25.71
C LEU A 65 43.44 -10.72 -25.06
N GLY A 66 43.59 -9.40 -25.28
CA GLY A 66 44.70 -8.61 -24.73
C GLY A 66 44.47 -8.15 -23.29
N ASP A 67 43.22 -7.99 -22.87
CA ASP A 67 42.84 -7.57 -21.51
C ASP A 67 41.64 -8.37 -20.99
N LEU A 68 41.94 -9.32 -20.09
CA LEU A 68 40.95 -10.22 -19.47
C LEU A 68 39.98 -9.51 -18.50
N ARG A 69 40.15 -8.21 -18.25
CA ARG A 69 39.16 -7.41 -17.50
C ARG A 69 37.96 -7.00 -18.35
N ARG A 70 38.09 -7.05 -19.68
CA ARG A 70 37.00 -6.73 -20.61
C ARG A 70 35.97 -7.85 -20.65
N THR A 71 34.76 -7.53 -21.11
CA THR A 71 33.67 -8.49 -21.28
C THR A 71 34.08 -9.60 -22.25
N ARG A 72 33.74 -10.85 -21.91
CA ARG A 72 34.01 -12.05 -22.74
C ARG A 72 32.74 -12.83 -23.09
N SER A 73 31.58 -12.27 -22.75
CA SER A 73 30.27 -12.85 -23.01
C SER A 73 29.46 -11.88 -23.85
N TRP A 74 29.18 -12.26 -25.10
CA TRP A 74 28.48 -11.44 -26.07
C TRP A 74 27.14 -12.04 -26.46
N SER A 75 26.15 -11.16 -26.63
CA SER A 75 24.87 -11.50 -27.22
C SER A 75 24.73 -10.80 -28.55
N PHE A 76 24.44 -11.55 -29.60
CA PHE A 76 24.24 -11.04 -30.96
C PHE A 76 22.75 -11.03 -31.27
N THR A 77 22.17 -9.83 -31.33
CA THR A 77 20.74 -9.61 -31.56
C THR A 77 20.51 -9.07 -32.97
N GLY A 78 19.59 -9.65 -33.74
CA GLY A 78 19.23 -9.10 -35.05
C GLY A 78 18.42 -10.06 -35.92
N PRO A 79 17.79 -9.59 -37.01
CA PRO A 79 16.90 -10.40 -37.84
C PRO A 79 17.60 -11.61 -38.49
N TYR A 80 16.82 -12.59 -38.94
CA TYR A 80 17.34 -13.69 -39.77
C TYR A 80 18.03 -13.12 -41.01
N GLY A 81 19.18 -13.70 -41.39
CA GLY A 81 19.97 -13.22 -42.54
C GLY A 81 20.94 -12.07 -42.24
N SER A 82 20.97 -11.52 -41.02
CA SER A 82 21.88 -10.41 -40.68
C SER A 82 23.38 -10.76 -40.59
N GLY A 83 23.78 -11.98 -40.99
CA GLY A 83 25.20 -12.42 -41.00
C GLY A 83 25.78 -12.90 -39.66
N LYS A 84 24.98 -12.99 -38.57
CA LYS A 84 25.46 -13.41 -37.23
C LYS A 84 26.20 -14.76 -37.26
N SER A 85 25.59 -15.80 -37.82
CA SER A 85 26.18 -17.16 -37.85
C SER A 85 27.42 -17.22 -38.75
N THR A 86 27.44 -16.43 -39.83
CA THR A 86 28.62 -16.31 -40.70
C THR A 86 29.79 -15.66 -39.96
N LEU A 87 29.53 -14.59 -39.20
CA LEU A 87 30.54 -13.95 -38.37
C LEU A 87 31.02 -14.88 -37.25
N ALA A 88 30.13 -15.61 -36.60
CA ALA A 88 30.50 -16.58 -35.58
C ALA A 88 31.42 -17.68 -36.15
N ASN A 89 31.12 -18.19 -37.36
CA ASN A 89 31.99 -19.14 -38.07
C ASN A 89 33.37 -18.52 -38.40
N PHE A 90 33.39 -17.24 -38.77
CA PHE A 90 34.60 -16.49 -39.05
C PHE A 90 35.47 -16.29 -37.79
N ILE A 91 34.88 -15.88 -36.67
CA ILE A 91 35.58 -15.74 -35.39
C ILE A 91 36.09 -17.10 -34.89
N GLU A 92 35.29 -18.16 -35.03
CA GLU A 92 35.70 -19.52 -34.68
C GLU A 92 36.91 -19.95 -35.50
N ALA A 93 36.98 -19.65 -36.80
CA ALA A 93 38.16 -19.93 -37.62
C ALA A 93 39.38 -19.09 -37.22
N LEU A 94 39.19 -17.80 -36.88
CA LEU A 94 40.25 -16.91 -36.43
C LEU A 94 40.88 -17.39 -35.10
N LEU A 95 40.06 -17.89 -34.16
CA LEU A 95 40.53 -18.30 -32.83
C LEU A 95 40.84 -19.79 -32.70
N GLY A 96 40.16 -20.63 -33.47
CA GLY A 96 40.16 -22.08 -33.35
C GLY A 96 41.48 -22.74 -33.72
N SER A 97 41.61 -24.04 -33.40
CA SER A 97 42.86 -24.80 -33.56
C SER A 97 43.19 -25.27 -34.99
N ASP A 98 42.30 -25.05 -35.97
CA ASP A 98 42.52 -25.44 -37.36
C ASP A 98 43.36 -24.40 -38.11
N GLY A 99 44.63 -24.71 -38.37
CA GLY A 99 45.56 -23.80 -39.03
C GLY A 99 45.17 -23.43 -40.46
N GLY A 100 44.50 -24.32 -41.21
CA GLY A 100 44.07 -24.04 -42.59
C GLY A 100 42.97 -22.99 -42.64
N ARG A 101 41.91 -23.22 -41.87
CA ARG A 101 40.78 -22.28 -41.72
C ARG A 101 41.24 -20.95 -41.16
N ARG A 102 42.15 -20.97 -40.18
CA ARG A 102 42.73 -19.77 -39.58
C ARG A 102 43.46 -18.91 -40.60
N THR A 103 44.31 -19.54 -41.43
CA THR A 103 45.07 -18.81 -42.47
C THR A 103 44.13 -18.18 -43.50
N GLU A 104 43.08 -18.88 -43.90
CA GLU A 104 42.04 -18.33 -44.77
C GLU A 104 41.33 -17.13 -44.12
N ALA A 105 40.93 -17.25 -42.85
CA ALA A 105 40.25 -16.18 -42.13
C ALA A 105 41.15 -14.93 -41.93
N GLU A 106 42.43 -15.13 -41.60
CA GLU A 106 43.42 -14.05 -41.48
C GLU A 106 43.66 -13.33 -42.80
N SER A 107 43.69 -14.06 -43.92
CA SER A 107 43.79 -13.47 -45.26
C SER A 107 42.59 -12.57 -45.57
N VAL A 108 41.38 -13.05 -45.29
CA VAL A 108 40.14 -12.28 -45.49
C VAL A 108 40.10 -11.04 -44.59
N LEU A 109 40.48 -11.17 -43.31
CA LEU A 109 40.56 -10.03 -42.40
C LEU A 109 41.63 -9.02 -42.83
N GLY A 110 42.80 -9.51 -43.26
CA GLY A 110 43.92 -8.68 -43.69
C GLY A 110 43.64 -7.87 -44.96
N ALA A 111 42.78 -8.38 -45.84
CA ALA A 111 42.28 -7.62 -47.00
C ALA A 111 41.43 -6.41 -46.60
N THR A 112 40.86 -6.41 -45.39
CA THR A 112 40.01 -5.34 -44.86
C THR A 112 40.74 -4.44 -43.87
N SER A 113 41.48 -5.03 -42.92
CA SER A 113 42.21 -4.31 -41.87
C SER A 113 43.50 -5.03 -41.47
N ILE A 114 44.62 -4.55 -42.02
CA ILE A 114 45.97 -5.08 -41.73
C ILE A 114 46.33 -4.91 -40.25
N GLY A 115 46.00 -3.75 -39.65
CA GLY A 115 46.33 -3.48 -38.25
C GLY A 115 45.57 -4.38 -37.26
N LEU A 116 44.32 -4.73 -37.58
CA LEU A 116 43.51 -5.61 -36.74
C LEU A 116 43.99 -7.05 -36.80
N VAL A 117 44.27 -7.59 -37.99
CA VAL A 117 44.76 -8.98 -38.11
C VAL A 117 46.11 -9.16 -37.39
N GLN A 118 46.99 -8.16 -37.43
CA GLN A 118 48.27 -8.19 -36.71
C GLN A 118 48.06 -8.24 -35.18
N ARG A 119 47.25 -7.33 -34.62
CA ARG A 119 46.94 -7.33 -33.17
C ARG A 119 46.27 -8.62 -32.72
N LEU A 120 45.27 -9.11 -33.46
CA LEU A 120 44.58 -10.36 -33.17
C LEU A 120 45.59 -11.53 -33.14
N THR A 121 46.48 -11.59 -34.13
CA THR A 121 47.47 -12.67 -34.24
C THR A 121 48.43 -12.66 -33.06
N THR A 122 48.93 -11.48 -32.67
CA THR A 122 49.81 -11.31 -31.51
C THR A 122 49.12 -11.70 -30.21
N ASN A 123 47.94 -11.12 -29.92
CA ASN A 123 47.22 -11.39 -28.67
C ASN A 123 46.81 -12.87 -28.56
N ARG A 124 46.39 -13.49 -29.67
CA ARG A 124 46.07 -14.92 -29.69
C ARG A 124 47.31 -15.79 -29.48
N ALA A 125 48.45 -15.44 -30.07
CA ALA A 125 49.69 -16.22 -29.90
C ALA A 125 50.18 -16.19 -28.44
N GLU A 126 50.00 -15.07 -27.74
CA GLU A 126 50.32 -14.91 -26.33
C GLU A 126 49.32 -15.66 -25.42
N PHE A 127 48.02 -15.50 -25.66
CA PHE A 127 46.97 -16.04 -24.80
C PHE A 127 46.64 -17.52 -25.07
N ALA A 128 46.62 -17.93 -26.34
CA ALA A 128 46.14 -19.24 -26.80
C ALA A 128 47.01 -19.79 -27.95
N PRO A 129 48.29 -20.14 -27.71
CA PRO A 129 49.22 -20.56 -28.76
C PRO A 129 48.75 -21.80 -29.55
N ALA A 130 48.01 -22.70 -28.89
CA ALA A 130 47.42 -23.89 -29.51
C ALA A 130 46.01 -23.66 -30.11
N GLY A 131 45.52 -22.41 -30.10
CA GLY A 131 44.16 -22.03 -30.47
C GLY A 131 43.13 -22.36 -29.39
N PHE A 132 41.90 -21.89 -29.62
CA PHE A 132 40.73 -22.14 -28.77
C PHE A 132 40.08 -23.49 -29.09
N LEU A 133 39.41 -24.07 -28.08
CA LEU A 133 38.44 -25.14 -28.27
C LEU A 133 37.11 -24.52 -28.73
N GLY A 134 36.69 -24.82 -29.95
CA GLY A 134 35.41 -24.34 -30.49
C GLY A 134 34.25 -25.24 -30.07
N ALA A 135 33.56 -24.88 -28.99
CA ALA A 135 32.33 -25.51 -28.54
C ALA A 135 31.14 -24.85 -29.24
N VAL A 136 30.54 -25.54 -30.19
CA VAL A 136 29.53 -24.97 -31.09
C VAL A 136 28.29 -25.83 -31.08
N ALA A 137 27.12 -25.22 -30.88
CA ALA A 137 25.83 -25.88 -31.09
C ALA A 137 24.79 -24.90 -31.65
N THR A 138 23.84 -25.44 -32.42
CA THR A 138 22.62 -24.73 -32.80
C THR A 138 21.51 -25.12 -31.84
N ALA A 139 20.98 -24.16 -31.09
CA ALA A 139 19.92 -24.35 -30.13
C ALA A 139 18.64 -24.85 -30.79
N ARG A 140 17.90 -25.67 -30.05
CA ARG A 140 16.56 -26.14 -30.40
C ARG A 140 15.59 -25.70 -29.29
N ARG A 141 14.30 -25.97 -29.43
CA ARG A 141 13.34 -25.78 -28.33
C ARG A 141 13.54 -26.87 -27.27
N GLU A 142 14.67 -26.81 -26.58
CA GLU A 142 15.17 -27.77 -25.60
C GLU A 142 15.82 -27.03 -24.41
N PRO A 143 15.98 -27.70 -23.24
CA PRO A 143 16.68 -27.13 -22.08
C PRO A 143 18.11 -26.70 -22.38
N LEU A 144 18.61 -25.69 -21.67
CA LEU A 144 19.95 -25.11 -21.91
C LEU A 144 21.06 -26.15 -21.76
N VAL A 145 20.96 -26.99 -20.74
CA VAL A 145 21.93 -28.07 -20.46
C VAL A 145 22.12 -29.03 -21.63
N ALA A 146 21.06 -29.31 -22.40
CA ALA A 146 21.13 -30.19 -23.57
C ALA A 146 21.92 -29.54 -24.72
N THR A 147 21.64 -28.26 -25.02
CA THR A 147 22.38 -27.51 -26.04
C THR A 147 23.84 -27.35 -25.67
N LEU A 148 24.14 -27.00 -24.40
CA LEU A 148 25.52 -26.84 -23.92
C LEU A 148 26.28 -28.17 -23.96
N SER A 149 25.67 -29.29 -23.54
CA SER A 149 26.31 -30.60 -23.63
C SER A 149 26.74 -30.93 -25.07
N ARG A 150 25.88 -30.68 -26.07
CA ARG A 150 26.22 -30.88 -27.49
C ARG A 150 27.38 -29.98 -27.94
N ALA A 151 27.41 -28.73 -27.50
CA ALA A 151 28.49 -27.80 -27.82
C ALA A 151 29.85 -28.29 -27.27
N LEU A 152 29.88 -28.73 -26.00
CA LEU A 152 31.10 -29.21 -25.34
C LEU A 152 31.62 -30.53 -25.96
N HIS A 153 30.71 -31.44 -26.34
CA HIS A 153 31.09 -32.64 -27.10
C HIS A 153 31.69 -32.30 -28.47
N THR A 154 31.16 -31.26 -29.14
CA THR A 154 31.69 -30.78 -30.43
C THR A 154 33.13 -30.27 -30.30
N ALA A 155 33.44 -29.50 -29.24
CA ALA A 155 34.81 -29.05 -28.96
C ALA A 155 35.77 -30.22 -28.80
N ALA A 156 35.41 -31.21 -27.98
CA ALA A 156 36.27 -32.36 -27.72
C ALA A 156 36.50 -33.22 -28.97
N ARG A 157 35.43 -33.48 -29.74
CA ARG A 157 35.50 -34.25 -31.00
C ARG A 157 36.41 -33.59 -32.03
N ARG A 158 36.31 -32.26 -32.19
CA ARG A 158 37.10 -31.49 -33.17
C ARG A 158 38.58 -31.44 -32.77
N ARG A 159 38.87 -31.33 -31.47
CA ARG A 159 40.26 -31.22 -30.98
C ARG A 159 40.98 -32.56 -30.87
N TRP A 160 40.32 -33.60 -30.37
CA TRP A 160 40.92 -34.90 -30.07
C TRP A 160 40.25 -36.00 -30.88
N LYS A 161 40.70 -36.18 -32.14
CA LYS A 161 40.13 -37.16 -33.08
C LYS A 161 40.29 -38.63 -32.64
N SER A 162 41.29 -38.95 -31.82
CA SER A 162 41.63 -40.33 -31.45
C SER A 162 41.58 -40.62 -29.94
N ARG A 163 42.11 -39.72 -29.10
CA ARG A 163 42.14 -39.91 -27.63
C ARG A 163 41.92 -38.61 -26.88
N THR A 164 40.74 -38.47 -26.28
CA THR A 164 40.40 -37.36 -25.37
C THR A 164 41.09 -37.53 -24.01
N PRO A 165 41.57 -36.43 -23.37
CA PRO A 165 42.12 -36.49 -22.02
C PRO A 165 41.13 -37.14 -21.03
N LYS A 166 41.65 -37.92 -20.06
CA LYS A 166 40.81 -38.67 -19.12
C LYS A 166 39.85 -37.77 -18.33
N ALA A 167 40.33 -36.61 -17.85
CA ALA A 167 39.52 -35.65 -17.10
C ALA A 167 38.35 -35.10 -17.94
N VAL A 168 38.64 -34.68 -19.18
CA VAL A 168 37.63 -34.20 -20.14
C VAL A 168 36.64 -35.32 -20.51
N SER A 169 37.12 -36.53 -20.77
CA SER A 169 36.25 -37.67 -21.10
C SER A 169 35.33 -38.06 -19.95
N ALA A 170 35.79 -37.97 -18.69
CA ALA A 170 34.96 -38.23 -17.52
C ALA A 170 33.89 -37.16 -17.32
N ALA A 171 34.27 -35.88 -17.45
CA ALA A 171 33.32 -34.77 -17.32
C ALA A 171 32.25 -34.76 -18.43
N LEU A 172 32.63 -35.06 -19.68
CA LEU A 172 31.68 -35.18 -20.79
C LEU A 172 30.75 -36.39 -20.67
N ALA A 173 31.24 -37.52 -20.13
CA ALA A 173 30.40 -38.69 -19.88
C ALA A 173 29.26 -38.39 -18.89
N ALA A 174 29.50 -37.54 -17.90
CA ALA A 174 28.47 -37.05 -16.97
C ALA A 174 27.45 -36.11 -17.64
N CYS A 175 27.74 -35.62 -18.85
CA CYS A 175 26.85 -34.76 -19.64
C CYS A 175 26.15 -35.51 -20.79
N ALA A 176 26.38 -36.82 -20.94
CA ALA A 176 25.98 -37.57 -22.14
C ALA A 176 24.46 -37.78 -22.26
N ASP A 177 23.75 -37.88 -21.14
CA ASP A 177 22.29 -38.06 -21.11
C ASP A 177 21.58 -36.75 -20.71
N PRO A 178 20.83 -36.13 -21.65
CA PRO A 178 20.09 -34.89 -21.38
C PRO A 178 19.03 -35.00 -20.28
N ALA A 179 18.58 -36.22 -19.93
CA ALA A 179 17.58 -36.41 -18.87
C ALA A 179 18.18 -36.38 -17.45
N THR A 180 19.49 -36.60 -17.32
CA THR A 180 20.18 -36.72 -16.02
C THR A 180 21.25 -35.65 -15.80
N VAL A 181 21.63 -34.92 -16.84
CA VAL A 181 22.61 -33.83 -16.76
C VAL A 181 22.10 -32.68 -15.89
N THR A 182 22.96 -32.20 -14.99
CA THR A 182 22.69 -31.04 -14.14
C THR A 182 23.55 -29.83 -14.53
N SER A 183 23.17 -28.63 -14.10
CA SER A 183 23.97 -27.41 -14.29
C SER A 183 25.41 -27.56 -13.77
N GLN A 184 25.60 -28.25 -12.65
CA GLN A 184 26.95 -28.50 -12.10
C GLN A 184 27.79 -29.38 -13.04
N ASN A 185 27.20 -30.38 -13.68
CA ASN A 185 27.95 -31.23 -14.62
C ASN A 185 28.46 -30.43 -15.83
N ILE A 186 27.64 -29.49 -16.33
CA ILE A 186 28.04 -28.58 -17.41
C ILE A 186 29.20 -27.68 -16.97
N LEU A 187 29.12 -27.11 -15.77
CA LEU A 187 30.19 -26.28 -15.21
C LEU A 187 31.50 -27.07 -15.05
N ASP A 188 31.44 -28.28 -14.50
CA ASP A 188 32.61 -29.15 -14.34
C ASP A 188 33.25 -29.51 -15.69
N ALA A 189 32.43 -29.75 -16.72
CA ALA A 189 32.91 -30.01 -18.08
C ALA A 189 33.56 -28.77 -18.72
N VAL A 190 33.00 -27.57 -18.51
CA VAL A 190 33.61 -26.31 -18.96
C VAL A 190 34.95 -26.07 -18.27
N VAL A 191 35.05 -26.29 -16.95
CA VAL A 191 36.31 -26.20 -16.20
C VAL A 191 37.33 -27.19 -16.75
N ALA A 192 36.96 -28.46 -16.90
CA ALA A 192 37.87 -29.49 -17.40
C ALA A 192 38.39 -29.20 -18.82
N LEU A 193 37.58 -28.57 -19.68
CA LEU A 193 38.01 -28.12 -21.02
C LEU A 193 38.93 -26.88 -20.93
N CYS A 194 38.56 -25.88 -20.12
CA CYS A 194 39.36 -24.67 -19.91
C CYS A 194 40.75 -24.96 -19.31
N ASP A 195 40.86 -26.00 -18.48
CA ASP A 195 42.13 -26.50 -17.94
C ASP A 195 43.07 -27.05 -19.02
N GLN A 196 42.54 -27.43 -20.19
CA GLN A 196 43.36 -27.87 -21.32
C GLN A 196 43.72 -26.68 -22.23
N GLN A 197 42.72 -25.90 -22.65
CA GLN A 197 42.85 -24.78 -23.58
C GLN A 197 41.68 -23.80 -23.40
N PRO A 198 41.84 -22.51 -23.76
CA PRO A 198 40.74 -21.55 -23.78
C PRO A 198 39.53 -22.06 -24.59
N LEU A 199 38.33 -21.82 -24.08
CA LEU A 199 37.07 -22.31 -24.65
C LEU A 199 36.30 -21.16 -25.31
N LEU A 200 35.95 -21.34 -26.58
CA LEU A 200 35.00 -20.48 -27.30
C LEU A 200 33.67 -21.22 -27.42
N LEU A 201 32.69 -20.80 -26.63
CA LEU A 201 31.34 -21.36 -26.59
C LEU A 201 30.40 -20.52 -27.46
N ILE A 202 29.91 -21.09 -28.55
CA ILE A 202 28.99 -20.45 -29.47
C ILE A 202 27.67 -21.21 -29.50
N VAL A 203 26.58 -20.51 -29.18
CA VAL A 203 25.23 -21.03 -29.25
C VAL A 203 24.45 -20.25 -30.31
N ASP A 204 24.26 -20.88 -31.47
CA ASP A 204 23.45 -20.33 -32.56
C ASP A 204 21.96 -20.53 -32.28
N GLU A 205 21.09 -19.68 -32.83
CA GLU A 205 19.62 -19.75 -32.66
C GLU A 205 19.16 -19.77 -31.19
N PHE A 206 19.89 -19.11 -30.29
CA PHE A 206 19.69 -19.15 -28.85
C PHE A 206 18.26 -18.78 -28.41
N GLY A 207 17.59 -17.94 -29.19
CA GLY A 207 16.17 -17.60 -29.02
C GLY A 207 15.25 -18.82 -28.88
N LYS A 208 15.56 -19.97 -29.50
CA LYS A 208 14.75 -21.20 -29.36
C LYS A 208 14.82 -21.81 -27.95
N THR A 209 15.98 -21.71 -27.30
CA THR A 209 16.12 -22.10 -25.89
C THR A 209 15.37 -21.10 -25.01
N LEU A 210 15.40 -19.80 -25.33
CA LEU A 210 14.63 -18.79 -24.58
C LEU A 210 13.12 -18.97 -24.74
N GLU A 211 12.64 -19.29 -25.94
CA GLU A 211 11.24 -19.64 -26.20
C GLU A 211 10.81 -20.86 -25.40
N HIS A 212 11.68 -21.89 -25.30
CA HIS A 212 11.43 -23.08 -24.48
C HIS A 212 11.32 -22.71 -22.99
N LEU A 213 12.20 -21.83 -22.50
CA LEU A 213 12.20 -21.34 -21.12
C LEU A 213 10.98 -20.45 -20.81
N ALA A 214 10.50 -19.69 -21.79
CA ALA A 214 9.32 -18.83 -21.64
C ALA A 214 7.99 -19.60 -21.75
N GLY A 215 7.93 -20.66 -22.58
CA GLY A 215 6.70 -21.39 -22.89
C GLY A 215 6.33 -22.54 -21.94
N ASN A 216 7.29 -23.09 -21.17
CA ASN A 216 7.04 -24.22 -20.27
C ASN A 216 6.83 -23.74 -18.82
N SER A 217 5.61 -23.91 -18.30
CA SER A 217 5.16 -23.47 -16.96
C SER A 217 5.65 -24.32 -15.78
N ASP A 218 6.59 -25.25 -15.97
CA ASP A 218 7.16 -26.06 -14.88
C ASP A 218 8.29 -25.29 -14.19
N PHE A 219 7.90 -24.46 -13.22
CA PHE A 219 8.69 -23.49 -12.46
C PHE A 219 9.95 -24.01 -11.72
N VAL A 220 10.24 -25.31 -11.74
CA VAL A 220 11.40 -25.88 -11.04
C VAL A 220 12.67 -25.79 -11.93
N ASN A 221 12.58 -26.11 -13.22
CA ASN A 221 13.78 -26.25 -14.07
C ASN A 221 14.18 -24.96 -14.79
N ALA A 222 13.25 -24.04 -15.07
CA ALA A 222 13.56 -22.79 -15.79
C ALA A 222 14.47 -21.84 -14.99
N LYS A 223 14.42 -21.89 -13.65
CA LYS A 223 15.33 -21.14 -12.78
C LYS A 223 16.75 -21.70 -12.82
N ASP A 224 16.89 -23.02 -12.88
CA ASP A 224 18.19 -23.69 -12.89
C ASP A 224 18.96 -23.45 -14.20
N ASP A 225 18.26 -23.37 -15.34
CA ASP A 225 18.84 -23.06 -16.65
C ASP A 225 19.26 -21.58 -16.77
N LEU A 226 18.43 -20.64 -16.31
CA LEU A 226 18.78 -19.21 -16.31
C LEU A 226 19.98 -18.91 -15.37
N PHE A 227 20.01 -19.58 -14.21
CA PHE A 227 21.11 -19.47 -13.26
C PHE A 227 22.43 -20.02 -13.83
N LEU A 228 22.38 -21.15 -14.56
CA LEU A 228 23.57 -21.72 -15.22
C LEU A 228 24.22 -20.73 -16.20
N LEU A 229 23.43 -20.01 -17.00
CA LEU A 229 23.96 -19.02 -17.94
C LEU A 229 24.65 -17.86 -17.23
N GLN A 230 24.07 -17.41 -16.12
CA GLN A 230 24.68 -16.40 -15.25
C GLN A 230 26.00 -16.91 -14.66
N GLU A 231 26.05 -18.13 -14.12
CA GLU A 231 27.25 -18.69 -13.51
C GLU A 231 28.39 -18.87 -14.53
N LEU A 232 28.07 -19.26 -15.77
CA LEU A 232 29.06 -19.36 -16.85
C LEU A 232 29.67 -18.00 -17.18
N ALA A 233 28.84 -16.96 -17.33
CA ALA A 233 29.31 -15.60 -17.59
C ALA A 233 30.15 -15.05 -16.42
N GLU A 234 29.75 -15.31 -15.18
CA GLU A 234 30.51 -14.91 -13.98
C GLU A 234 31.87 -15.62 -13.88
N LYS A 235 31.90 -16.94 -14.07
CA LYS A 235 33.14 -17.72 -14.04
C LYS A 235 34.08 -17.33 -15.19
N GLY A 236 33.52 -16.87 -16.31
CA GLY A 236 34.27 -16.31 -17.43
C GLY A 236 34.64 -14.83 -17.27
N ALA A 237 34.29 -14.14 -16.18
CA ALA A 237 34.56 -12.71 -16.02
C ALA A 237 35.80 -12.42 -15.15
N GLY A 238 36.48 -11.30 -15.44
CA GLY A 238 37.58 -10.80 -14.63
C GLY A 238 38.95 -11.47 -14.88
N PRO A 239 40.02 -10.92 -14.28
CA PRO A 239 41.40 -11.30 -14.60
C PRO A 239 41.79 -12.72 -14.14
N GLN A 240 41.06 -13.29 -13.18
CA GLN A 240 41.25 -14.68 -12.71
C GLN A 240 40.08 -15.59 -13.11
N GLY A 241 39.18 -15.13 -13.99
CA GLY A 241 38.12 -15.97 -14.54
C GLY A 241 38.69 -17.09 -15.42
N LEU A 242 37.88 -18.12 -15.63
CA LEU A 242 38.16 -19.16 -16.62
C LEU A 242 38.42 -18.51 -17.99
N PRO A 243 39.31 -19.09 -18.82
CA PRO A 243 39.54 -18.65 -20.20
C PRO A 243 38.37 -19.04 -21.11
N LEU A 244 37.16 -18.57 -20.77
CA LEU A 244 35.88 -18.85 -21.40
C LEU A 244 35.38 -17.60 -22.14
N PHE A 245 35.12 -17.76 -23.42
CA PHE A 245 34.54 -16.74 -24.30
C PHE A 245 33.19 -17.26 -24.79
N MET A 246 32.13 -16.47 -24.67
CA MET A 246 30.76 -16.90 -24.95
C MET A 246 30.09 -16.01 -25.99
N MET A 247 29.38 -16.63 -26.92
CA MET A 247 28.62 -15.97 -27.97
C MET A 247 27.24 -16.60 -28.11
N THR A 248 26.19 -15.82 -27.91
CA THR A 248 24.80 -16.24 -28.13
C THR A 248 24.21 -15.51 -29.32
N LEU A 249 23.53 -16.19 -30.24
CA LEU A 249 22.98 -15.58 -31.47
C LEU A 249 21.45 -15.69 -31.48
N GLN A 250 20.73 -14.58 -31.65
CA GLN A 250 19.27 -14.53 -31.51
C GLN A 250 18.60 -13.37 -32.26
N HIS A 251 17.27 -13.41 -32.40
CA HIS A 251 16.48 -12.43 -33.15
C HIS A 251 16.01 -11.22 -32.36
N LEU A 252 15.74 -11.44 -31.08
CA LEU A 252 15.29 -10.43 -30.14
C LEU A 252 16.25 -10.39 -28.96
N SER A 253 16.30 -9.27 -28.24
CA SER A 253 17.11 -9.17 -27.03
C SER A 253 16.53 -10.05 -25.92
N PHE A 254 17.33 -10.30 -24.87
CA PHE A 254 16.84 -11.04 -23.69
C PHE A 254 15.60 -10.38 -23.07
N MET A 255 15.55 -9.04 -23.03
CA MET A 255 14.41 -8.29 -22.48
C MET A 255 13.15 -8.37 -23.34
N ASP A 256 13.26 -8.46 -24.67
CA ASP A 256 12.11 -8.61 -25.55
C ASP A 256 11.42 -9.97 -25.37
N TYR A 257 12.19 -11.03 -25.16
CA TYR A 257 11.64 -12.34 -24.76
C TYR A 257 11.00 -12.28 -23.36
N ALA A 258 11.50 -11.41 -22.48
CA ALA A 258 10.97 -11.22 -21.13
C ALA A 258 9.68 -10.38 -21.06
N ALA A 259 9.35 -9.61 -22.11
CA ALA A 259 8.18 -8.73 -22.15
C ALA A 259 6.84 -9.48 -22.00
N HIS A 260 6.81 -10.76 -22.36
CA HIS A 260 5.63 -11.63 -22.24
C HIS A 260 5.65 -12.50 -20.96
N SER A 261 6.63 -12.31 -20.09
CA SER A 261 6.87 -13.12 -18.89
C SER A 261 6.42 -12.42 -17.60
N SER A 262 6.33 -13.16 -16.48
CA SER A 262 6.01 -12.58 -15.17
C SER A 262 7.09 -11.60 -14.68
N GLN A 263 6.75 -10.61 -13.83
CA GLN A 263 7.70 -9.63 -13.30
C GLN A 263 8.94 -10.26 -12.62
N LEU A 264 8.80 -11.44 -12.02
CA LEU A 264 9.92 -12.18 -11.43
C LEU A 264 10.89 -12.68 -12.51
N GLN A 265 10.36 -13.22 -13.61
CA GLN A 265 11.17 -13.65 -14.76
C GLN A 265 11.84 -12.46 -15.44
N THR A 266 11.16 -11.35 -15.64
CA THR A 266 11.76 -10.13 -16.23
C THR A 266 12.96 -9.64 -15.42
N ARG A 267 12.90 -9.73 -14.08
CA ARG A 267 14.04 -9.41 -13.21
C ARG A 267 15.20 -10.39 -13.38
N GLU A 268 14.95 -11.70 -13.49
CA GLU A 268 16.01 -12.67 -13.74
C GLU A 268 16.64 -12.49 -15.14
N TRP A 269 15.84 -12.17 -16.15
CA TRP A 269 16.32 -11.81 -17.50
C TRP A 269 17.22 -10.58 -17.49
N ALA A 270 16.84 -9.52 -16.75
CA ALA A 270 17.64 -8.31 -16.62
C ALA A 270 19.02 -8.57 -15.97
N LYS A 271 19.09 -9.49 -14.98
CA LYS A 271 20.37 -9.88 -14.35
C LYS A 271 21.32 -10.58 -15.31
N ILE A 272 20.78 -11.37 -16.23
CA ILE A 272 21.58 -12.06 -17.26
C ILE A 272 22.03 -11.05 -18.31
N GLN A 273 21.12 -10.21 -18.82
CA GLN A 273 21.47 -9.21 -19.82
C GLN A 273 22.58 -8.27 -19.34
N GLY A 274 22.59 -7.85 -18.07
CA GLY A 274 23.67 -7.03 -17.52
C GLY A 274 25.07 -7.68 -17.52
N ARG A 275 25.20 -8.98 -17.84
CA ARG A 275 26.47 -9.73 -17.89
C ARG A 275 26.91 -10.06 -19.30
N PHE A 276 26.05 -9.83 -20.27
CA PHE A 276 26.36 -9.97 -21.67
C PHE A 276 26.44 -8.59 -22.30
N GLU A 277 27.48 -8.37 -23.09
CA GLU A 277 27.53 -7.21 -23.96
C GLU A 277 26.64 -7.49 -25.19
N ASP A 278 25.55 -6.75 -25.31
CA ASP A 278 24.60 -6.88 -26.43
C ASP A 278 25.13 -6.15 -27.67
N ILE A 279 25.18 -6.85 -28.78
CA ILE A 279 25.67 -6.39 -30.07
C ILE A 279 24.55 -6.54 -31.08
N THR A 280 23.94 -5.42 -31.42
CA THR A 280 22.84 -5.36 -32.39
C THR A 280 23.35 -5.41 -33.83
N PHE A 281 23.00 -6.48 -34.54
CA PHE A 281 23.23 -6.66 -35.97
C PHE A 281 22.10 -6.01 -36.76
N SER A 282 22.26 -4.72 -37.01
CA SER A 282 21.50 -4.02 -38.05
C SER A 282 22.21 -4.19 -39.40
N PRO A 283 21.54 -4.61 -40.47
CA PRO A 283 22.16 -4.71 -41.78
C PRO A 283 22.61 -3.32 -42.25
N HIS A 284 23.91 -3.17 -42.54
CA HIS A 284 24.46 -1.95 -43.11
C HIS A 284 24.21 -1.92 -44.62
N LEU A 285 23.88 -0.74 -45.14
CA LEU A 285 23.59 -0.53 -46.55
C LEU A 285 24.77 -0.91 -47.47
N GLY A 286 25.99 -0.52 -47.09
CA GLY A 286 27.20 -0.84 -47.85
C GLY A 286 27.44 -2.35 -48.02
N ASP A 287 27.16 -3.14 -46.98
CA ASP A 287 27.29 -4.59 -47.02
C ASP A 287 26.31 -5.20 -48.05
N ALA A 288 25.05 -4.72 -48.07
CA ALA A 288 24.04 -5.17 -49.01
C ALA A 288 24.36 -4.79 -50.47
N VAL A 289 24.88 -3.58 -50.69
CA VAL A 289 25.36 -3.14 -52.02
C VAL A 289 26.50 -4.04 -52.51
N GLN A 290 27.44 -4.37 -51.63
CA GLN A 290 28.56 -5.26 -51.98
C GLN A 290 28.09 -6.69 -52.32
N LEU A 291 27.07 -7.18 -51.62
CA LEU A 291 26.46 -8.48 -51.90
C LEU A 291 25.79 -8.50 -53.28
N MET A 292 25.15 -7.41 -53.70
CA MET A 292 24.58 -7.29 -55.04
C MET A 292 25.64 -7.27 -56.14
N ARG A 293 26.75 -6.55 -55.95
CA ARG A 293 27.89 -6.55 -56.89
C ARG A 293 28.37 -7.96 -57.22
N ARG A 294 28.52 -8.80 -56.17
CA ARG A 294 28.96 -10.19 -56.34
C ARG A 294 27.98 -11.07 -57.12
N ARG A 295 26.74 -10.62 -57.32
CA ARG A 295 25.69 -11.38 -58.04
C ARG A 295 25.67 -11.13 -59.53
N ILE A 296 26.29 -10.05 -60.00
CA ILE A 296 26.23 -9.65 -61.40
C ILE A 296 27.57 -9.97 -62.06
N ASP A 297 27.57 -10.96 -62.95
CA ASP A 297 28.73 -11.32 -63.76
C ASP A 297 28.62 -10.69 -65.14
N ARG A 298 29.66 -9.93 -65.49
CA ARG A 298 29.76 -9.13 -66.72
C ARG A 298 30.90 -9.62 -67.61
N SER A 299 31.53 -10.75 -67.27
CA SER A 299 32.64 -11.34 -68.02
C SER A 299 32.28 -11.64 -69.49
N GLY A 300 31.01 -11.96 -69.74
CA GLY A 300 30.45 -12.23 -71.07
C GLY A 300 30.11 -10.99 -71.92
N VAL A 301 30.23 -9.77 -71.39
CA VAL A 301 29.84 -8.54 -72.10
C VAL A 301 30.86 -8.18 -73.20
N SER A 302 30.35 -7.81 -74.38
CA SER A 302 31.14 -7.40 -75.55
C SER A 302 31.92 -6.09 -75.29
N ALA A 303 33.01 -5.85 -76.03
CA ALA A 303 33.84 -4.65 -75.86
C ALA A 303 33.03 -3.35 -76.03
N SER A 304 32.14 -3.29 -77.03
CA SER A 304 31.21 -2.16 -77.24
C SER A 304 30.22 -1.98 -76.09
N GLY A 305 29.77 -3.09 -75.49
CA GLY A 305 28.90 -3.04 -74.32
C GLY A 305 29.62 -2.51 -73.09
N ARG A 306 30.88 -2.94 -72.86
CA ARG A 306 31.71 -2.44 -71.74
C ARG A 306 31.95 -0.94 -71.83
N THR A 307 32.23 -0.41 -73.03
CA THR A 307 32.40 1.05 -73.20
C THR A 307 31.14 1.83 -72.82
N LEU A 308 29.95 1.33 -73.18
CA LEU A 308 28.69 1.97 -72.80
C LEU A 308 28.44 1.90 -71.29
N ILE A 309 28.71 0.75 -70.65
CA ILE A 309 28.56 0.58 -69.20
C ILE A 309 29.55 1.48 -68.45
N GLN A 310 30.80 1.56 -68.91
CA GLN A 310 31.81 2.42 -68.31
C GLN A 310 31.42 3.90 -68.39
N ALA A 311 30.94 4.37 -69.55
CA ALA A 311 30.44 5.73 -69.70
C ALA A 311 29.25 6.00 -68.76
N GLN A 312 28.36 5.03 -68.58
CA GLN A 312 27.28 5.08 -67.58
C GLN A 312 27.83 5.21 -66.16
N ALA A 313 28.79 4.38 -65.79
CA ALA A 313 29.35 4.33 -64.46
C ALA A 313 30.13 5.60 -64.08
N GLU A 314 30.85 6.21 -65.03
CA GLU A 314 31.54 7.49 -64.86
C GLU A 314 30.54 8.64 -64.67
N ALA A 315 29.46 8.66 -65.46
CA ALA A 315 28.38 9.63 -65.30
C ALA A 315 27.62 9.44 -63.97
N ALA A 316 27.39 8.19 -63.56
CA ALA A 316 26.80 7.86 -62.27
C ALA A 316 27.64 8.35 -61.10
N GLU A 317 28.98 8.20 -61.12
CA GLU A 317 29.84 8.75 -60.07
C GLU A 317 29.77 10.28 -60.00
N ALA A 318 29.73 10.96 -61.14
CA ALA A 318 29.63 12.42 -61.19
C ALA A 318 28.34 12.92 -60.54
N GLU A 319 27.18 12.38 -60.94
CA GLU A 319 25.86 12.71 -60.36
C GLU A 319 25.77 12.32 -58.88
N TRP A 320 26.34 11.16 -58.50
CA TRP A 320 26.37 10.69 -57.12
C TRP A 320 27.14 11.64 -56.19
N LEU A 321 28.28 12.16 -56.67
CA LEU A 321 29.09 13.15 -55.97
C LEU A 321 28.42 14.52 -55.93
N GLU A 322 27.82 14.97 -57.04
CA GLU A 322 27.12 16.25 -57.13
C GLU A 322 25.95 16.33 -56.13
N HIS A 323 25.22 15.22 -55.97
CA HIS A 323 24.15 15.10 -54.98
C HIS A 323 24.64 14.77 -53.55
N GLY A 324 25.95 14.63 -53.32
CA GLY A 324 26.53 14.38 -51.99
C GLY A 324 26.20 13.01 -51.40
N LEU A 325 25.90 12.01 -52.23
CA LEU A 325 25.37 10.71 -51.80
C LEU A 325 26.42 9.77 -51.20
N ASN A 326 27.72 10.09 -51.30
CA ASN A 326 28.80 9.33 -50.66
C ASN A 326 28.74 9.31 -49.12
N VAL A 327 27.92 10.17 -48.50
CA VAL A 327 27.62 10.09 -47.07
C VAL A 327 26.85 8.80 -46.71
N PHE A 328 26.09 8.23 -47.66
CA PHE A 328 25.36 6.97 -47.44
C PHE A 328 26.24 5.74 -47.69
N VAL A 329 26.88 5.68 -48.87
CA VAL A 329 27.81 4.63 -49.27
C VAL A 329 28.85 5.26 -50.19
N ASP A 330 30.14 5.11 -49.84
CA ASP A 330 31.25 5.55 -50.70
C ASP A 330 31.32 4.62 -51.93
N LEU A 331 30.89 5.13 -53.09
CA LEU A 331 30.86 4.43 -54.36
C LEU A 331 31.64 5.21 -55.41
N ARG A 332 32.39 4.48 -56.24
CA ARG A 332 33.20 4.96 -57.36
C ARG A 332 32.67 4.42 -58.67
N ALA A 333 33.14 4.95 -59.81
CA ALA A 333 32.78 4.46 -61.13
C ALA A 333 32.92 2.93 -61.24
N GLN A 334 34.00 2.34 -60.73
CA GLN A 334 34.17 0.88 -60.76
C GLN A 334 33.03 0.12 -60.04
N ASP A 335 32.51 0.69 -58.94
CA ASP A 335 31.43 0.08 -58.17
C ASP A 335 30.09 0.16 -58.92
N PHE A 336 29.80 1.29 -59.58
CA PHE A 336 28.63 1.44 -60.45
C PHE A 336 28.72 0.54 -61.69
N GLU A 337 29.93 0.37 -62.24
CA GLU A 337 30.19 -0.57 -63.32
C GLU A 337 29.79 -1.99 -62.88
N ASP A 338 30.23 -2.41 -61.69
CA ASP A 338 29.93 -3.71 -61.09
C ASP A 338 28.45 -3.91 -60.69
N LEU A 339 27.72 -2.82 -60.45
CA LEU A 339 26.29 -2.83 -60.11
C LEU A 339 25.37 -2.77 -61.34
N TYR A 340 25.90 -2.46 -62.53
CA TYR A 340 25.12 -2.40 -63.77
C TYR A 340 24.43 -3.76 -64.03
N PRO A 341 23.10 -3.83 -64.26
CA PRO A 341 22.25 -2.79 -64.86
C PRO A 341 21.44 -1.93 -63.87
N LEU A 342 21.78 -1.90 -62.58
CA LEU A 342 21.03 -1.11 -61.61
C LEU A 342 21.33 0.38 -61.73
N HIS A 343 20.29 1.22 -61.70
CA HIS A 343 20.47 2.66 -61.50
C HIS A 343 21.12 2.91 -60.12
N PRO A 344 21.99 3.91 -59.92
CA PRO A 344 22.63 4.20 -58.63
C PRO A 344 21.64 4.26 -57.46
N LEU A 345 20.53 4.97 -57.65
CA LEU A 345 19.47 5.05 -56.64
C LEU A 345 18.75 3.72 -56.42
N THR A 346 18.56 2.90 -57.46
CA THR A 346 17.98 1.54 -57.32
C THR A 346 18.90 0.62 -56.52
N ALA A 347 20.21 0.72 -56.73
CA ALA A 347 21.22 -0.05 -56.01
C ALA A 347 21.25 0.25 -54.51
N VAL A 348 20.81 1.44 -54.10
CA VAL A 348 20.68 1.78 -52.67
C VAL A 348 19.26 1.56 -52.14
N ALA A 349 18.25 1.88 -52.95
CA ALA A 349 16.85 1.73 -52.59
C ALA A 349 16.46 0.26 -52.35
N ALA A 350 16.92 -0.67 -53.19
CA ALA A 350 16.52 -2.07 -53.11
C ALA A 350 16.87 -2.71 -51.75
N PRO A 351 18.10 -2.57 -51.21
CA PRO A 351 18.43 -2.98 -49.85
C PRO A 351 17.60 -2.31 -48.75
N LEU A 352 17.37 -0.99 -48.86
CA LEU A 352 16.63 -0.23 -47.84
C LEU A 352 15.16 -0.66 -47.76
N LEU A 353 14.55 -1.02 -48.87
CA LEU A 353 13.17 -1.52 -48.91
C LEU A 353 13.08 -2.98 -48.46
N ALA A 354 14.02 -3.82 -48.91
CA ALA A 354 14.10 -5.20 -48.44
C ALA A 354 14.23 -5.26 -46.92
N ALA A 355 14.87 -4.24 -46.33
CA ALA A 355 14.98 -4.09 -44.90
C ALA A 355 13.68 -3.80 -44.17
N GLN A 356 12.82 -2.97 -44.74
CA GLN A 356 11.53 -2.64 -44.14
C GLN A 356 10.57 -3.85 -44.08
N ILE A 357 10.78 -4.87 -44.92
CA ILE A 357 9.91 -6.06 -45.05
C ILE A 357 10.37 -7.23 -44.14
N GLY A 358 11.51 -7.09 -43.45
CA GLY A 358 12.02 -8.10 -42.51
C GLY A 358 12.56 -9.39 -43.16
N GLN A 359 12.64 -9.45 -44.50
CA GLN A 359 13.21 -10.57 -45.28
C GLN A 359 14.30 -10.09 -46.25
N HIS A 360 15.25 -9.31 -45.74
CA HIS A 360 16.31 -8.62 -46.49
C HIS A 360 16.89 -9.44 -47.67
N ASP A 361 17.56 -10.56 -47.38
CA ASP A 361 18.28 -11.33 -48.41
C ASP A 361 17.34 -12.02 -49.42
N ARG A 362 16.17 -12.48 -48.96
CA ARG A 362 15.23 -13.21 -49.82
C ARG A 362 14.55 -12.27 -50.82
N SER A 363 14.14 -11.09 -50.37
CA SER A 363 13.53 -10.09 -51.24
C SER A 363 14.54 -9.51 -52.23
N LEU A 364 15.77 -9.23 -51.79
CA LEU A 364 16.82 -8.72 -52.66
C LEU A 364 17.26 -9.75 -53.72
N SER A 365 17.43 -11.02 -53.30
CA SER A 365 17.70 -12.10 -54.25
C SER A 365 16.51 -12.36 -55.17
N GLY A 366 15.28 -12.17 -54.70
CA GLY A 366 14.07 -12.25 -55.52
C GLY A 366 14.08 -11.19 -56.62
N PHE A 367 14.32 -9.93 -56.26
CA PHE A 367 14.40 -8.82 -57.22
C PHE A 367 15.45 -9.05 -58.31
N LEU A 368 16.63 -9.58 -57.93
CA LEU A 368 17.70 -9.86 -58.86
C LEU A 368 17.41 -11.09 -59.73
N ASN A 369 17.11 -12.23 -59.11
CA ASN A 369 17.18 -13.55 -59.73
C ASN A 369 15.82 -14.23 -60.02
N SER A 370 14.69 -13.70 -59.56
CA SER A 370 13.38 -14.31 -59.81
C SER A 370 12.95 -14.17 -61.28
N ASP A 371 12.12 -15.10 -61.75
CA ASP A 371 11.49 -15.09 -63.07
C ASP A 371 10.15 -14.29 -63.08
N GLU A 372 9.82 -13.64 -61.97
CA GLU A 372 8.64 -12.77 -61.86
C GLU A 372 8.75 -11.49 -62.73
N PRO A 373 7.63 -10.82 -63.06
CA PRO A 373 7.65 -9.48 -63.67
C PRO A 373 8.47 -8.48 -62.85
N ASP A 374 9.00 -7.46 -63.51
CA ASP A 374 9.73 -6.32 -62.89
C ASP A 374 11.03 -6.69 -62.15
N THR A 375 11.61 -7.86 -62.45
CA THR A 375 12.91 -8.31 -61.92
C THR A 375 14.06 -7.98 -62.86
N VAL A 376 15.28 -7.96 -62.31
CA VAL A 376 16.51 -7.69 -63.10
C VAL A 376 16.75 -8.78 -64.14
N ARG A 377 16.61 -10.05 -63.76
CA ARG A 377 16.70 -11.19 -64.70
C ARG A 377 15.79 -10.99 -65.91
N ARG A 378 14.51 -10.67 -65.68
CA ARG A 378 13.52 -10.57 -66.74
C ARG A 378 13.75 -9.36 -67.64
N ALA A 379 14.19 -8.23 -67.06
CA ALA A 379 14.62 -7.07 -67.83
C ALA A 379 15.79 -7.39 -68.77
N LEU A 380 16.80 -8.11 -68.27
CA LEU A 380 17.94 -8.55 -69.07
C LEU A 380 17.49 -9.54 -70.17
N GLU A 381 16.67 -10.53 -69.86
CA GLU A 381 16.20 -11.52 -70.85
C GLU A 381 15.35 -10.89 -71.97
N GLN A 382 14.54 -9.88 -71.65
CA GLN A 382 13.61 -9.26 -72.60
C GLN A 382 14.27 -8.17 -73.47
N PHE A 383 15.25 -7.46 -72.94
CA PHE A 383 15.77 -6.21 -73.52
C PHE A 383 17.28 -6.21 -73.80
N SER A 384 17.98 -7.33 -73.57
CA SER A 384 19.40 -7.44 -73.93
C SER A 384 19.62 -7.47 -75.44
N SER A 385 20.70 -6.84 -75.90
CA SER A 385 21.09 -6.77 -77.30
C SER A 385 22.59 -7.03 -77.50
N ASP A 386 22.94 -7.83 -78.50
CA ASP A 386 24.34 -8.08 -78.88
C ASP A 386 25.02 -6.85 -79.54
N LYS A 387 24.21 -5.90 -80.04
CA LYS A 387 24.66 -4.63 -80.63
C LYS A 387 23.97 -3.45 -79.95
N PRO A 388 24.26 -3.21 -78.66
CA PRO A 388 23.63 -2.13 -77.91
C PRO A 388 24.04 -0.78 -78.49
N ARG A 389 23.08 0.15 -78.60
CA ARG A 389 23.35 1.57 -78.90
C ARG A 389 23.36 2.43 -77.64
N ARG A 390 22.74 1.92 -76.57
CA ARG A 390 22.65 2.53 -75.24
C ARG A 390 22.78 1.45 -74.17
N ALA A 391 23.04 1.88 -72.93
CA ALA A 391 23.10 1.04 -71.75
C ALA A 391 22.13 1.59 -70.71
N ASP A 392 20.86 1.26 -70.88
CA ASP A 392 19.82 1.75 -69.96
C ASP A 392 19.97 1.09 -68.59
N THR A 393 19.42 1.71 -67.55
CA THR A 393 19.43 1.18 -66.18
C THR A 393 18.04 0.83 -65.68
N ILE A 394 17.98 -0.01 -64.63
CA ILE A 394 16.77 -0.36 -63.91
C ILE A 394 16.52 0.68 -62.81
N ARG A 395 15.41 1.41 -62.90
CA ARG A 395 15.09 2.62 -62.12
C ARG A 395 14.05 2.36 -61.03
N LEU A 396 13.84 3.33 -60.14
CA LEU A 396 12.95 3.23 -58.97
C LEU A 396 11.49 2.81 -59.28
N PRO A 397 10.85 3.20 -60.39
CA PRO A 397 9.49 2.76 -60.69
C PRO A 397 9.35 1.23 -60.83
N GLN A 398 10.33 0.58 -61.45
CA GLN A 398 10.34 -0.89 -61.62
C GLN A 398 10.54 -1.58 -60.26
N LEU A 399 11.40 -1.00 -59.41
CA LEU A 399 11.61 -1.48 -58.05
C LEU A 399 10.34 -1.40 -57.21
N TYR A 400 9.58 -0.31 -57.33
CA TYR A 400 8.28 -0.14 -56.67
C TYR A 400 7.30 -1.26 -57.09
N ASP A 401 7.15 -1.49 -58.39
CA ASP A 401 6.20 -2.49 -58.90
C ASP A 401 6.58 -3.92 -58.45
N PHE A 402 7.87 -4.26 -58.41
CA PHE A 402 8.35 -5.54 -57.86
C PHE A 402 7.94 -5.71 -56.38
N PHE A 403 8.27 -4.75 -55.51
CA PHE A 403 8.01 -4.86 -54.08
C PHE A 403 6.51 -4.85 -53.75
N LEU A 404 5.71 -4.11 -54.52
CA LEU A 404 4.25 -4.11 -54.39
C LEU A 404 3.66 -5.48 -54.74
N ASN A 405 4.10 -6.09 -55.85
CA ASN A 405 3.56 -7.36 -56.33
C ASN A 405 4.04 -8.56 -55.50
N SER A 406 5.31 -8.56 -55.08
CA SER A 406 5.93 -9.67 -54.34
C SER A 406 5.72 -9.62 -52.83
N GLY A 407 5.44 -8.43 -52.25
CA GLY A 407 5.55 -8.17 -50.82
C GLY A 407 4.30 -7.69 -50.09
N ARG A 408 3.15 -7.51 -50.77
CA ARG A 408 1.92 -6.87 -50.22
C ARG A 408 1.52 -7.30 -48.80
N THR A 409 1.51 -8.60 -48.50
CA THR A 409 1.11 -9.11 -47.18
C THR A 409 2.16 -8.84 -46.09
N SER A 410 3.45 -8.89 -46.43
CA SER A 410 4.55 -8.62 -45.51
C SER A 410 4.76 -7.10 -45.29
N LEU A 411 4.45 -6.29 -46.31
CA LEU A 411 4.47 -4.82 -46.26
C LEU A 411 3.47 -4.28 -45.23
N LEU A 412 2.28 -4.88 -45.12
CA LEU A 412 1.26 -4.52 -44.13
C LEU A 412 1.66 -4.83 -42.67
N ALA A 413 2.67 -5.68 -42.46
CA ALA A 413 3.20 -6.01 -41.14
C ALA A 413 4.44 -5.17 -40.75
N SER A 414 4.91 -4.28 -41.63
CA SER A 414 6.10 -3.44 -41.41
C SER A 414 5.82 -2.20 -40.55
N SER A 415 6.86 -1.62 -39.96
CA SER A 415 6.79 -0.35 -39.21
C SER A 415 6.36 0.86 -40.06
N ASN A 416 6.49 0.76 -41.39
CA ASN A 416 6.11 1.77 -42.39
C ASN A 416 4.84 1.39 -43.19
N ALA A 417 4.08 0.39 -42.75
CA ALA A 417 2.88 -0.10 -43.44
C ALA A 417 1.88 1.01 -43.80
N SER A 418 1.68 1.99 -42.91
CA SER A 418 0.76 3.10 -43.16
C SER A 418 1.21 4.04 -44.29
N ARG A 419 2.53 4.34 -44.38
CA ARG A 419 3.09 5.17 -45.46
C ARG A 419 3.00 4.46 -46.81
N TRP A 420 3.30 3.16 -46.83
CA TRP A 420 3.14 2.33 -48.02
C TRP A 420 1.69 2.30 -48.53
N VAL A 421 0.72 2.09 -47.64
CA VAL A 421 -0.72 2.10 -47.97
C VAL A 421 -1.15 3.46 -48.52
N GLU A 422 -0.61 4.57 -47.99
CA GLU A 422 -0.93 5.91 -48.46
C GLU A 422 -0.35 6.19 -49.86
N ILE A 423 0.92 5.84 -50.10
CA ILE A 423 1.55 5.92 -51.42
C ILE A 423 0.77 5.08 -52.44
N GLU A 424 0.44 3.84 -52.08
CA GLU A 424 -0.34 2.92 -52.93
C GLU A 424 -1.73 3.49 -53.23
N SER A 425 -2.44 4.02 -52.23
CA SER A 425 -3.76 4.65 -52.42
C SER A 425 -3.68 5.81 -53.41
N ARG A 426 -2.68 6.69 -53.27
CA ARG A 426 -2.49 7.84 -54.16
C ARG A 426 -2.12 7.46 -55.58
N ILE A 427 -1.27 6.45 -55.75
CA ILE A 427 -0.92 5.92 -57.07
C ILE A 427 -2.12 5.22 -57.72
N ASN A 428 -2.95 4.52 -56.95
CA ASN A 428 -4.20 3.93 -57.45
C ASN A 428 -5.25 4.98 -57.85
N GLU A 429 -5.38 6.07 -57.08
CA GLU A 429 -6.21 7.23 -57.45
C GLU A 429 -5.72 7.89 -58.77
N ALA A 430 -4.43 7.77 -59.06
CA ALA A 430 -3.78 8.26 -60.28
C ALA A 430 -3.85 7.29 -61.48
N ALA A 431 -4.60 6.18 -61.41
CA ALA A 431 -4.67 5.19 -62.49
C ALA A 431 -5.15 5.75 -63.86
N GLY A 432 -5.81 6.92 -63.86
CA GLY A 432 -6.22 7.64 -65.07
C GLY A 432 -5.17 8.61 -65.66
N LEU A 433 -3.99 8.73 -65.05
CA LEU A 433 -2.89 9.59 -65.51
C LEU A 433 -2.03 8.91 -66.58
N SER A 434 -1.19 9.70 -67.25
CA SER A 434 -0.23 9.16 -68.22
C SER A 434 0.78 8.22 -67.54
N PRO A 435 1.38 7.25 -68.26
CA PRO A 435 2.41 6.37 -67.68
C PRO A 435 3.60 7.13 -67.09
N THR A 436 3.95 8.27 -67.69
CA THR A 436 5.01 9.16 -67.23
C THR A 436 4.66 9.81 -65.88
N ASP A 437 3.43 10.31 -65.72
CA ASP A 437 2.95 10.85 -64.44
C ASP A 437 2.90 9.77 -63.34
N GLN A 438 2.50 8.55 -63.69
CA GLN A 438 2.47 7.44 -62.73
C GLN A 438 3.88 7.05 -62.28
N ASN A 439 4.85 7.00 -63.20
CA ASN A 439 6.25 6.75 -62.86
C ASN A 439 6.84 7.88 -62.00
N LEU A 440 6.46 9.13 -62.27
CA LEU A 440 6.84 10.27 -61.43
C LEU A 440 6.31 10.12 -59.99
N LEU A 441 5.04 9.75 -59.82
CA LEU A 441 4.44 9.50 -58.50
C LEU A 441 5.09 8.30 -57.78
N ARG A 442 5.37 7.20 -58.50
CA ARG A 442 6.13 6.05 -57.96
C ARG A 442 7.50 6.50 -57.45
N THR A 443 8.25 7.25 -58.26
CA THR A 443 9.58 7.74 -57.89
C THR A 443 9.54 8.63 -56.66
N VAL A 444 8.65 9.64 -56.63
CA VAL A 444 8.52 10.53 -55.47
C VAL A 444 8.12 9.75 -54.22
N GLY A 445 7.15 8.83 -54.34
CA GLY A 445 6.72 7.98 -53.22
C GLY A 445 7.85 7.10 -52.67
N MET A 446 8.65 6.52 -53.56
CA MET A 446 9.81 5.71 -53.20
C MET A 446 10.89 6.51 -52.49
N LEU A 447 11.23 7.71 -52.99
CA LEU A 447 12.17 8.60 -52.33
C LEU A 447 11.65 9.03 -50.95
N ASN A 448 10.39 9.44 -50.85
CA ASN A 448 9.80 9.82 -49.56
C ASN A 448 9.75 8.66 -48.55
N LEU A 449 9.66 7.41 -49.03
CA LEU A 449 9.62 6.21 -48.19
C LEU A 449 11.01 5.81 -47.65
N ILE A 450 12.05 6.02 -48.44
CA ILE A 450 13.41 5.60 -48.12
C ILE A 450 14.10 6.64 -47.23
N ASP A 451 13.92 7.93 -47.52
CA ASP A 451 14.55 9.02 -46.78
C ASP A 451 13.84 10.36 -47.05
N SER A 452 13.06 10.84 -46.06
CA SER A 452 12.26 12.06 -46.19
C SER A 452 13.02 13.36 -45.91
N ASP A 453 14.16 13.29 -45.21
CA ASP A 453 14.81 14.49 -44.65
C ASP A 453 16.32 14.56 -44.95
N GLY A 454 16.94 13.48 -45.43
CA GLY A 454 18.35 13.40 -45.83
C GLY A 454 18.62 13.74 -47.30
N ALA A 455 19.75 13.24 -47.83
CA ALA A 455 20.24 13.62 -49.15
C ALA A 455 19.48 12.94 -50.32
N LEU A 456 18.64 11.93 -50.05
CA LEU A 456 17.74 11.31 -51.05
C LEU A 456 16.36 12.00 -51.14
N ARG A 457 16.23 13.18 -50.53
CA ARG A 457 15.02 14.01 -50.58
C ARG A 457 14.52 14.21 -52.02
N ALA A 458 13.20 14.11 -52.19
CA ALA A 458 12.52 14.27 -53.48
C ALA A 458 12.48 15.75 -53.96
N THR A 459 13.64 16.30 -54.27
CA THR A 459 13.83 17.59 -54.94
C THR A 459 13.73 17.42 -56.46
N PRO A 460 13.47 18.49 -57.24
CA PRO A 460 13.45 18.41 -58.70
C PRO A 460 14.68 17.72 -59.31
N ALA A 461 15.87 18.05 -58.82
CA ALA A 461 17.13 17.48 -59.29
C ALA A 461 17.25 15.98 -58.97
N MET A 462 16.92 15.57 -57.74
CA MET A 462 16.94 14.15 -57.35
C MET A 462 15.88 13.32 -58.09
N ILE A 463 14.69 13.89 -58.30
CA ILE A 463 13.63 13.25 -59.07
C ILE A 463 14.05 13.10 -60.54
N TYR A 464 14.70 14.12 -61.11
CA TYR A 464 15.27 14.04 -62.45
C TYR A 464 16.29 12.92 -62.56
N PHE A 465 17.27 12.88 -61.64
CA PHE A 465 18.29 11.83 -61.58
C PHE A 465 17.66 10.43 -61.45
N ALA A 466 16.62 10.26 -60.62
CA ALA A 466 15.93 8.99 -60.46
C ALA A 466 15.16 8.49 -61.69
N LEU A 467 14.77 9.40 -62.59
CA LEU A 467 13.95 9.12 -63.76
C LEU A 467 14.73 9.02 -65.06
N HIS A 468 16.02 9.37 -65.09
CA HIS A 468 16.84 9.39 -66.31
C HIS A 468 18.10 8.54 -66.15
N ASP A 469 18.70 8.15 -67.27
CA ASP A 469 19.98 7.45 -67.23
C ASP A 469 21.12 8.46 -67.04
N PRO A 470 22.08 8.22 -66.11
CA PRO A 470 23.16 9.18 -65.83
C PRO A 470 23.92 9.66 -67.08
N ALA A 471 24.14 8.80 -68.06
CA ALA A 471 24.85 9.13 -69.30
C ALA A 471 24.06 9.99 -70.31
N GLU A 472 22.74 10.18 -70.14
CA GLU A 472 21.92 11.02 -71.04
C GLU A 472 22.13 12.52 -70.77
N GLY A 473 22.61 12.88 -69.57
CA GLY A 473 22.83 14.27 -69.14
C GLY A 473 21.52 15.03 -68.89
N ALA A 474 21.59 16.11 -68.10
CA ALA A 474 20.48 17.04 -67.95
C ALA A 474 20.46 18.04 -69.11
N ASP A 475 19.48 17.92 -70.02
CA ASP A 475 19.19 19.01 -70.95
C ASP A 475 18.19 19.99 -70.31
N SER A 476 18.32 21.28 -70.62
CA SER A 476 17.50 22.31 -69.95
C SER A 476 16.01 22.20 -70.31
N GLU A 477 15.68 21.67 -71.49
CA GLU A 477 14.29 21.55 -71.97
C GLU A 477 13.52 20.42 -71.27
N THR A 478 14.17 19.27 -71.05
CA THR A 478 13.60 18.11 -70.34
C THR A 478 13.46 18.38 -68.85
N PHE A 479 14.42 19.09 -68.25
CA PHE A 479 14.31 19.53 -66.86
C PHE A 479 13.13 20.51 -66.66
N GLU A 480 12.99 21.51 -67.52
CA GLU A 480 11.83 22.42 -67.49
C GLU A 480 10.50 21.68 -67.72
N ALA A 481 10.49 20.68 -68.61
CA ALA A 481 9.31 19.84 -68.82
C ALA A 481 8.93 19.03 -67.56
N LEU A 482 9.93 18.51 -66.82
CA LEU A 482 9.72 17.81 -65.55
C LEU A 482 9.14 18.76 -64.49
N GLU A 483 9.68 19.97 -64.35
CA GLU A 483 9.15 20.97 -63.41
C GLU A 483 7.70 21.32 -63.73
N GLY A 484 7.36 21.47 -65.02
CA GLY A 484 5.98 21.67 -65.48
C GLY A 484 5.06 20.49 -65.11
N GLN A 485 5.55 19.25 -65.21
CA GLN A 485 4.81 18.05 -64.80
C GLN A 485 4.60 18.00 -63.29
N LEU A 486 5.64 18.26 -62.48
CA LEU A 486 5.56 18.33 -61.02
C LEU A 486 4.52 19.37 -60.58
N GLN A 487 4.55 20.58 -61.16
CA GLN A 487 3.61 21.64 -60.84
C GLN A 487 2.16 21.29 -61.23
N SER A 488 1.98 20.58 -62.34
CA SER A 488 0.67 20.05 -62.75
C SER A 488 0.14 19.04 -61.72
N LEU A 489 0.97 18.12 -61.24
CA LEU A 489 0.59 17.14 -60.23
C LEU A 489 0.28 17.78 -58.86
N VAL A 490 1.00 18.84 -58.48
CA VAL A 490 0.68 19.65 -57.31
C VAL A 490 -0.67 20.33 -57.46
N THR A 491 -0.92 20.99 -58.60
CA THR A 491 -2.19 21.69 -58.87
C THR A 491 -3.39 20.73 -58.84
N ARG A 492 -3.18 19.48 -59.27
CA ARG A 492 -4.19 18.42 -59.29
C ARG A 492 -4.35 17.69 -57.95
N GLY A 493 -3.51 18.02 -56.96
CA GLY A 493 -3.58 17.48 -55.60
C GLY A 493 -2.95 16.10 -55.41
N PHE A 494 -2.16 15.62 -56.38
CA PHE A 494 -1.42 14.34 -56.27
C PHE A 494 -0.06 14.49 -55.59
N LEU A 495 0.51 15.70 -55.57
CA LEU A 495 1.75 16.04 -54.88
C LEU A 495 1.56 17.28 -53.99
N VAL A 496 2.37 17.38 -52.95
CA VAL A 496 2.51 18.59 -52.12
C VAL A 496 3.94 19.10 -52.23
N HIS A 497 4.12 20.39 -52.55
CA HIS A 497 5.43 21.03 -52.61
C HIS A 497 5.71 21.85 -51.35
N ARG A 498 6.75 21.48 -50.61
CA ARG A 498 7.22 22.18 -49.40
C ARG A 498 8.23 23.26 -49.79
N GLN A 499 7.77 24.51 -49.78
CA GLN A 499 8.59 25.65 -50.25
C GLN A 499 9.89 25.85 -49.44
N PHE A 500 9.89 25.57 -48.15
CA PHE A 500 11.08 25.74 -47.30
C PHE A 500 12.18 24.71 -47.59
N SER A 501 11.81 23.47 -47.93
CA SER A 501 12.75 22.36 -48.14
C SER A 501 12.97 21.98 -49.61
N GLY A 502 12.23 22.58 -50.54
CA GLY A 502 12.25 22.27 -51.97
C GLY A 502 11.79 20.85 -52.32
N GLU A 503 11.03 20.21 -51.43
CA GLU A 503 10.67 18.79 -51.51
C GLU A 503 9.24 18.59 -52.03
N TYR A 504 9.05 17.57 -52.86
CA TYR A 504 7.75 17.05 -53.25
C TYR A 504 7.39 15.80 -52.44
N ARG A 505 6.17 15.76 -51.88
CA ARG A 505 5.63 14.59 -51.17
C ARG A 505 4.35 14.06 -51.80
N VAL A 506 4.21 12.73 -51.85
CA VAL A 506 2.97 12.05 -52.30
C VAL A 506 1.84 12.15 -51.27
N TRP A 507 2.20 12.31 -49.98
CA TRP A 507 1.26 12.51 -48.89
C TRP A 507 1.40 13.87 -48.22
N ARG A 508 0.38 14.28 -47.46
CA ARG A 508 0.47 15.48 -46.63
C ARG A 508 1.31 15.18 -45.40
N GLY A 509 2.60 15.51 -45.44
CA GLY A 509 3.37 15.67 -44.20
C GLY A 509 2.89 16.90 -43.41
N THR A 510 3.19 16.96 -42.11
CA THR A 510 2.78 18.09 -41.28
C THR A 510 3.41 19.43 -41.68
N ASP A 511 2.59 20.46 -41.92
CA ASP A 511 3.06 21.86 -42.07
C ASP A 511 3.22 22.55 -40.70
N PHE A 512 3.15 21.79 -39.60
CA PHE A 512 3.19 22.30 -38.24
C PHE A 512 4.64 22.47 -37.76
N ASP A 513 5.01 23.71 -37.42
CA ASP A 513 6.34 24.04 -36.86
C ASP A 513 6.42 23.60 -35.38
N ILE A 514 6.80 22.34 -35.18
CA ILE A 514 6.96 21.74 -33.83
C ILE A 514 8.01 22.52 -33.03
N ASP A 515 9.14 22.87 -33.62
CA ASP A 515 10.25 23.52 -32.92
C ASP A 515 9.89 24.95 -32.48
N GLY A 516 9.20 25.70 -33.35
CA GLY A 516 8.66 27.02 -33.01
C GLY A 516 7.66 26.95 -31.87
N ARG A 517 6.71 26.00 -31.92
CA ARG A 517 5.67 25.85 -30.88
C ARG A 517 6.24 25.35 -29.56
N VAL A 518 7.20 24.43 -29.57
CA VAL A 518 7.89 24.00 -28.34
C VAL A 518 8.61 25.17 -27.68
N LYS A 519 9.31 26.02 -28.46
CA LYS A 519 9.96 27.23 -27.91
C LYS A 519 8.96 28.21 -27.31
N GLU A 520 7.82 28.43 -27.96
CA GLU A 520 6.75 29.28 -27.42
C GLU A 520 6.21 28.74 -26.09
N ILE A 521 5.96 27.42 -26.00
CA ILE A 521 5.50 26.78 -24.76
C ILE A 521 6.55 26.92 -23.67
N ILE A 522 7.83 26.61 -23.93
CA ILE A 522 8.92 26.73 -22.96
C ILE A 522 9.01 28.16 -22.39
N ASN A 523 8.84 29.19 -23.22
CA ASN A 523 8.87 30.59 -22.77
C ASN A 523 7.69 30.97 -21.84
N HIS A 524 6.61 30.19 -21.87
CA HIS A 524 5.44 30.38 -21.02
C HIS A 524 5.41 29.47 -19.78
N LEU A 525 6.27 28.45 -19.73
CA LEU A 525 6.36 27.55 -18.57
C LEU A 525 7.00 28.26 -17.39
N ASP A 526 6.38 28.13 -16.22
CA ASP A 526 6.96 28.53 -14.94
C ASP A 526 7.74 27.37 -14.32
N THR A 527 8.89 27.68 -13.71
CA THR A 527 9.76 26.68 -13.07
C THR A 527 9.03 25.81 -12.03
N PRO A 528 8.11 26.33 -11.17
CA PRO A 528 7.37 25.50 -10.22
C PRO A 528 6.51 24.42 -10.89
N SER A 529 5.87 24.71 -12.03
CA SER A 529 5.08 23.71 -12.77
C SER A 529 5.95 22.61 -13.36
N VAL A 530 7.13 22.97 -13.90
CA VAL A 530 8.10 22.00 -14.42
C VAL A 530 8.60 21.09 -13.30
N VAL A 531 8.94 21.66 -12.13
CA VAL A 531 9.39 20.93 -10.94
C VAL A 531 8.32 19.97 -10.40
N ASN A 532 7.05 20.37 -10.44
CA ASN A 532 5.95 19.49 -10.03
C ASN A 532 5.81 18.29 -10.98
N LYS A 533 5.87 18.50 -12.30
CA LYS A 533 5.82 17.41 -13.31
C LYS A 533 7.04 16.49 -13.25
N LEU A 534 8.20 17.03 -12.90
CA LEU A 534 9.44 16.26 -12.64
C LEU A 534 9.24 15.14 -11.60
N GLY A 535 8.36 15.36 -10.62
CA GLY A 535 8.01 14.35 -9.61
C GLY A 535 7.40 13.07 -10.18
N ASP A 536 6.77 13.11 -11.36
CA ASP A 536 6.14 11.94 -11.99
C ASP A 536 7.17 10.93 -12.52
N TYR A 537 8.43 11.36 -12.71
CA TYR A 537 9.53 10.54 -13.21
C TYR A 537 10.39 9.93 -12.10
N LEU A 538 10.13 10.31 -10.85
CA LEU A 538 10.79 9.74 -9.68
C LEU A 538 9.88 8.72 -8.99
N PRO A 539 10.45 7.73 -8.29
CA PRO A 539 9.64 6.81 -7.49
C PRO A 539 8.88 7.57 -6.41
N LEU A 540 7.60 7.26 -6.20
CA LEU A 540 6.76 7.91 -5.18
C LEU A 540 7.36 7.85 -3.76
N ALA A 541 8.07 6.75 -3.46
CA ALA A 541 8.69 6.53 -2.17
C ALA A 541 9.94 5.63 -2.29
N ILE A 542 10.90 5.82 -1.38
CA ILE A 542 12.09 4.98 -1.24
C ILE A 542 12.04 4.23 0.08
N ALA A 543 12.21 2.91 0.03
CA ALA A 543 12.25 2.06 1.22
C ALA A 543 13.64 2.04 1.86
N ALA A 544 13.69 2.02 3.20
CA ALA A 544 14.90 1.88 4.00
C ALA A 544 15.36 0.42 4.08
N GLY A 545 15.73 -0.20 2.94
CA GLY A 545 15.90 -1.66 2.81
C GLY A 545 16.73 -2.33 3.90
N ARG A 546 17.91 -1.78 4.22
CA ARG A 546 18.78 -2.33 5.28
C ARG A 546 18.16 -2.16 6.67
N HIS A 547 17.66 -0.98 6.99
CA HIS A 547 17.02 -0.71 8.29
C HIS A 547 15.80 -1.61 8.50
N ASN A 548 14.99 -1.79 7.46
CA ASN A 548 13.80 -2.64 7.48
C ASN A 548 14.15 -4.09 7.75
N GLN A 549 15.23 -4.61 7.15
CA GLN A 549 15.66 -5.98 7.36
C GLN A 549 16.21 -6.22 8.79
N VAL A 550 16.84 -5.22 9.40
CA VAL A 550 17.38 -5.30 10.76
C VAL A 550 16.28 -5.20 11.82
N THR A 551 15.39 -4.20 11.68
CA THR A 551 14.38 -3.88 12.68
C THR A 551 13.06 -4.64 12.47
N GLY A 552 12.79 -5.12 11.26
CA GLY A 552 11.50 -5.66 10.86
C GLY A 552 10.40 -4.61 10.69
N MET A 553 10.73 -3.31 10.79
CA MET A 553 9.82 -2.20 10.55
C MET A 553 10.01 -1.69 9.12
N LEU A 554 8.99 -1.80 8.27
CA LEU A 554 9.01 -1.33 6.89
C LEU A 554 8.91 0.20 6.86
N ARG A 555 10.06 0.86 6.78
CA ARG A 555 10.16 2.32 6.65
C ARG A 555 10.30 2.78 5.21
N THR A 556 9.62 3.88 4.89
CA THR A 556 9.56 4.47 3.56
C THR A 556 9.58 6.00 3.65
N PHE A 557 10.40 6.64 2.82
CA PHE A 557 10.42 8.10 2.69
C PHE A 557 9.71 8.49 1.40
N PHE A 558 8.77 9.44 1.49
CA PHE A 558 8.12 9.99 0.30
C PHE A 558 9.08 10.88 -0.48
N VAL A 559 9.00 10.82 -1.79
CA VAL A 559 9.85 11.61 -2.68
C VAL A 559 9.14 12.88 -3.11
N ARG A 560 9.84 14.01 -3.05
CA ARG A 560 9.40 15.27 -3.64
C ARG A 560 10.56 15.97 -4.31
N VAL A 561 10.26 16.69 -5.39
CA VAL A 561 11.20 17.58 -6.07
C VAL A 561 10.89 19.02 -5.66
N THR A 562 11.93 19.81 -5.45
CA THR A 562 11.82 21.23 -5.10
C THR A 562 12.87 22.03 -5.86
N SER A 563 12.67 23.33 -5.97
CA SER A 563 13.65 24.28 -6.55
C SER A 563 13.90 25.45 -5.61
N SER A 564 14.85 26.31 -5.98
CA SER A 564 15.17 27.57 -5.27
C SER A 564 13.96 28.52 -5.08
N GLU A 565 12.93 28.38 -5.91
CA GLU A 565 11.67 29.13 -5.82
C GLU A 565 10.70 28.54 -4.79
N THR A 566 10.84 27.26 -4.46
CA THR A 566 9.99 26.56 -3.50
C THR A 566 10.34 27.03 -2.08
N LYS A 567 9.46 27.80 -1.43
CA LYS A 567 9.73 28.35 -0.09
C LYS A 567 9.30 27.45 1.07
N ARG A 568 8.18 26.72 0.91
CA ARG A 568 7.59 25.90 1.97
C ARG A 568 7.07 24.59 1.42
N VAL A 569 7.26 23.51 2.18
CA VAL A 569 6.74 22.17 1.90
C VAL A 569 6.09 21.63 3.17
N GLN A 570 4.91 21.04 3.04
CA GLN A 570 4.30 20.27 4.11
C GLN A 570 4.80 18.83 4.01
N GLY A 571 5.45 18.32 5.05
CA GLY A 571 5.90 16.94 5.11
C GLY A 571 4.87 16.01 5.78
N PRO A 572 5.13 14.71 5.79
CA PRO A 572 4.20 13.71 6.33
C PRO A 572 4.03 13.82 7.85
N ASP A 573 2.90 13.33 8.35
CA ASP A 573 2.53 13.18 9.76
C ASP A 573 2.60 11.71 10.19
N GLU A 574 3.20 11.43 11.36
CA GLU A 574 3.49 10.07 11.82
C GLU A 574 2.25 9.17 12.03
N LEU A 575 1.08 9.75 12.29
CA LEU A 575 -0.17 9.02 12.53
C LEU A 575 -0.97 8.82 11.26
N ASN A 576 -1.00 9.84 10.40
CA ASN A 576 -1.94 9.88 9.28
C ASN A 576 -1.33 9.43 7.95
N ASP A 577 -0.02 9.58 7.78
CA ASP A 577 0.65 9.28 6.52
C ASP A 577 1.44 7.97 6.60
N PRO A 578 1.37 7.10 5.56
CA PRO A 578 2.15 5.87 5.50
C PRO A 578 3.61 6.14 5.09
N ALA A 579 4.25 7.14 5.71
CA ALA A 579 5.64 7.54 5.49
C ALA A 579 6.36 7.78 6.82
N ASP A 580 7.68 7.58 6.81
CA ASP A 580 8.57 7.78 7.98
C ASP A 580 9.48 9.00 7.81
N GLY A 581 9.33 9.73 6.71
CA GLY A 581 10.16 10.87 6.38
C GLY A 581 9.99 11.31 4.93
N LEU A 582 10.75 12.31 4.56
CA LEU A 582 10.71 12.94 3.24
C LEU A 582 12.10 12.90 2.60
N LEU A 583 12.18 12.46 1.35
CA LEU A 583 13.36 12.50 0.51
C LEU A 583 13.17 13.62 -0.53
N LEU A 584 13.85 14.73 -0.32
CA LEU A 584 13.77 15.91 -1.17
C LEU A 584 14.90 15.92 -2.19
N PHE A 585 14.54 15.96 -3.47
CA PHE A 585 15.44 16.25 -4.58
C PHE A 585 15.36 17.75 -4.84
N HIS A 586 16.41 18.48 -4.48
CA HIS A 586 16.42 19.94 -4.55
C HIS A 586 17.31 20.43 -5.69
N LEU A 587 16.67 21.07 -6.67
CA LEU A 587 17.29 21.72 -7.82
C LEU A 587 17.70 23.14 -7.41
N GLY A 588 18.79 23.24 -6.64
CA GLY A 588 19.25 24.49 -6.04
C GLY A 588 20.53 24.28 -5.23
N THR A 589 20.73 25.09 -4.19
CA THR A 589 21.83 24.95 -3.24
C THR A 589 21.26 24.76 -1.84
N VAL A 590 22.07 24.29 -0.88
CA VAL A 590 21.62 24.18 0.52
C VAL A 590 21.14 25.53 1.08
N GLY A 591 21.71 26.65 0.60
CA GLY A 591 21.36 27.99 1.05
C GLY A 591 19.98 28.50 0.59
N ASN A 592 19.40 27.90 -0.47
CA ASN A 592 18.07 28.27 -0.97
C ASN A 592 17.04 27.14 -0.82
N ARG A 593 17.30 26.20 0.09
CA ARG A 593 16.40 25.10 0.46
C ARG A 593 15.02 25.59 0.94
N PRO A 594 13.95 24.79 0.76
CA PRO A 594 12.65 25.07 1.35
C PRO A 594 12.62 24.85 2.87
N VAL A 595 11.69 25.51 3.54
CA VAL A 595 11.27 25.16 4.92
C VAL A 595 10.30 23.99 4.84
N VAL A 596 10.51 22.93 5.64
CA VAL A 596 9.66 21.74 5.66
C VAL A 596 9.01 21.62 7.03
N ASN A 597 7.68 21.69 7.07
CA ASN A 597 6.91 21.49 8.30
C ASN A 597 6.52 20.01 8.44
N SER A 598 7.20 19.29 9.33
CA SER A 598 6.92 17.88 9.66
C SER A 598 7.61 17.52 10.97
N ALA A 599 7.04 16.60 11.75
CA ALA A 599 7.70 16.00 12.91
C ALA A 599 8.70 14.90 12.51
N LEU A 600 8.57 14.37 11.28
CA LEU A 600 9.37 13.29 10.72
C LEU A 600 10.67 13.79 10.07
N PRO A 601 11.67 12.93 9.90
CA PRO A 601 12.96 13.30 9.31
C PRO A 601 12.87 13.65 7.82
N VAL A 602 13.78 14.53 7.41
CA VAL A 602 13.91 14.96 6.02
C VAL A 602 15.35 14.74 5.54
N VAL A 603 15.50 14.04 4.43
CA VAL A 603 16.76 13.91 3.70
C VAL A 603 16.69 14.79 2.47
N LEU A 604 17.61 15.74 2.34
CA LEU A 604 17.72 16.68 1.23
C LEU A 604 18.93 16.29 0.37
N GLY A 605 18.68 15.95 -0.89
CA GLY A 605 19.71 15.85 -1.93
C GLY A 605 19.77 17.14 -2.73
N VAL A 606 20.96 17.66 -2.94
CA VAL A 606 21.20 18.90 -3.70
C VAL A 606 22.17 18.59 -4.84
N THR A 607 21.88 19.09 -6.03
CA THR A 607 22.74 18.97 -7.21
C THR A 607 23.41 20.30 -7.56
N GLU A 608 24.69 20.28 -7.93
CA GLU A 608 25.44 21.48 -8.32
C GLU A 608 25.10 21.99 -9.74
N GLU A 609 24.44 21.18 -10.56
CA GLU A 609 24.08 21.51 -11.95
C GLU A 609 22.56 21.42 -12.22
N PRO A 610 21.71 22.18 -11.49
CA PRO A 610 20.26 22.08 -11.61
C PRO A 610 19.73 22.54 -12.98
N GLU A 611 20.48 23.38 -13.70
CA GLU A 611 20.03 23.98 -14.97
C GLU A 611 19.85 22.93 -16.07
N LEU A 612 20.73 21.93 -16.16
CA LEU A 612 20.63 20.86 -17.18
C LEU A 612 19.35 20.04 -17.00
N VAL A 613 19.06 19.66 -15.75
CA VAL A 613 17.83 18.91 -15.40
C VAL A 613 16.59 19.75 -15.70
N LEU A 614 16.60 21.04 -15.33
CA LEU A 614 15.47 21.93 -15.57
C LEU A 614 15.22 22.18 -17.07
N GLN A 615 16.27 22.31 -17.88
CA GLN A 615 16.14 22.47 -19.32
C GLN A 615 15.54 21.23 -19.99
N ALA A 616 16.07 20.04 -19.68
CA ALA A 616 15.56 18.78 -20.20
C ALA A 616 14.10 18.54 -19.76
N ALA A 617 13.78 18.84 -18.50
CA ALA A 617 12.41 18.75 -17.99
C ALA A 617 11.48 19.73 -18.68
N SER A 618 11.90 20.99 -18.89
CA SER A 618 11.08 22.00 -19.57
C SER A 618 10.78 21.60 -21.01
N TYR A 619 11.76 21.02 -21.71
CA TYR A 619 11.58 20.49 -23.07
C TYR A 619 10.58 19.34 -23.11
N LEU A 620 10.70 18.36 -22.20
CA LEU A 620 9.76 17.24 -22.10
C LEU A 620 8.34 17.71 -21.76
N VAL A 621 8.20 18.62 -20.79
CA VAL A 621 6.91 19.20 -20.40
C VAL A 621 6.28 19.94 -21.56
N ALA A 622 7.07 20.70 -22.32
CA ALA A 622 6.59 21.42 -23.50
C ALA A 622 6.10 20.48 -24.60
N LEU A 623 6.80 19.36 -24.85
CA LEU A 623 6.34 18.32 -25.78
C LEU A 623 5.03 17.66 -25.32
N GLN A 624 4.88 17.41 -24.03
CA GLN A 624 3.65 16.84 -23.47
C GLN A 624 2.46 17.80 -23.55
N GLU A 625 2.67 19.10 -23.29
CA GLU A 625 1.63 20.11 -23.48
C GLU A 625 1.27 20.28 -24.96
N LEU A 626 2.27 20.21 -25.84
CA LEU A 626 2.03 20.27 -27.27
C LEU A 626 1.15 19.10 -27.75
N LEU A 627 1.29 17.90 -27.18
CA LEU A 627 0.42 16.74 -27.50
C LEU A 627 -1.06 16.97 -27.17
N LEU A 628 -1.40 17.97 -26.36
CA LEU A 628 -2.78 18.36 -26.08
C LEU A 628 -3.35 19.35 -27.11
N ASP A 629 -2.52 19.89 -28.00
CA ASP A 629 -2.92 20.85 -29.03
C ASP A 629 -3.69 20.13 -30.15
N ALA A 630 -4.99 20.46 -30.27
CA ALA A 630 -5.89 19.85 -31.26
C ALA A 630 -5.58 20.27 -32.71
N SER A 631 -4.67 21.25 -32.92
CA SER A 631 -4.22 21.66 -34.25
C SER A 631 -3.12 20.75 -34.84
N LEU A 632 -2.55 19.84 -34.04
CA LEU A 632 -1.60 18.84 -34.52
C LEU A 632 -2.28 17.85 -35.46
N ASP A 633 -1.69 17.66 -36.64
CA ASP A 633 -2.07 16.55 -37.50
C ASP A 633 -1.47 15.20 -37.03
N PRO A 634 -1.95 14.06 -37.54
CA PRO A 634 -1.50 12.74 -37.08
C PRO A 634 0.01 12.48 -37.23
N VAL A 635 0.69 13.16 -38.16
CA VAL A 635 2.13 13.03 -38.37
C VAL A 635 2.88 13.80 -37.29
N ALA A 636 2.48 15.05 -37.02
CA ALA A 636 3.02 15.86 -35.92
C ALA A 636 2.81 15.17 -34.55
N VAL A 637 1.63 14.60 -34.31
CA VAL A 637 1.35 13.84 -33.08
C VAL A 637 2.33 12.69 -32.90
N ARG A 638 2.66 11.94 -33.97
CA ARG A 638 3.60 10.82 -33.89
C ARG A 638 5.03 11.29 -33.62
N GLU A 639 5.47 12.34 -34.30
CA GLU A 639 6.81 12.89 -34.10
C GLU A 639 6.99 13.46 -32.68
N VAL A 640 6.02 14.24 -32.18
CA VAL A 640 6.08 14.77 -30.81
C VAL A 640 6.10 13.64 -29.78
N LYS A 641 5.38 12.52 -30.02
CA LYS A 641 5.45 11.33 -29.16
C LYS A 641 6.84 10.68 -29.17
N GLU A 642 7.45 10.52 -30.33
CA GLU A 642 8.80 9.94 -30.46
C GLU A 642 9.85 10.84 -29.77
N ARG A 643 9.79 12.17 -29.98
CA ARG A 643 10.65 13.14 -29.29
C ARG A 643 10.43 13.14 -27.78
N ALA A 644 9.19 13.04 -27.31
CA ALA A 644 8.87 12.97 -25.89
C ALA A 644 9.44 11.70 -25.24
N ALA A 645 9.42 10.57 -25.94
CA ALA A 645 10.03 9.34 -25.44
C ALA A 645 11.56 9.46 -25.28
N VAL A 646 12.24 10.10 -26.24
CA VAL A 646 13.69 10.37 -26.16
C VAL A 646 13.99 11.35 -25.02
N ALA A 647 13.26 12.48 -24.95
CA ALA A 647 13.45 13.47 -23.90
C ALA A 647 13.16 12.92 -22.50
N GLN A 648 12.21 11.98 -22.37
CA GLN A 648 11.97 11.27 -21.12
C GLN A 648 13.15 10.39 -20.71
N HIS A 649 13.78 9.70 -21.65
CA HIS A 649 14.95 8.87 -21.36
C HIS A 649 16.15 9.72 -20.95
N GLU A 650 16.42 10.80 -21.68
CA GLU A 650 17.48 11.78 -21.36
C GLU A 650 17.26 12.41 -19.98
N LEU A 651 16.03 12.81 -19.65
CA LEU A 651 15.70 13.36 -18.33
C LEU A 651 15.98 12.35 -17.20
N ALA A 652 15.66 11.08 -17.42
CA ALA A 652 15.92 10.04 -16.43
C ALA A 652 17.43 9.84 -16.18
N GLU A 653 18.25 9.83 -17.24
CA GLU A 653 19.72 9.75 -17.11
C GLU A 653 20.29 10.97 -16.39
N LEU A 654 19.81 12.17 -16.71
CA LEU A 654 20.24 13.40 -16.05
C LEU A 654 19.84 13.43 -14.56
N LEU A 655 18.64 12.99 -14.22
CA LEU A 655 18.21 12.88 -12.82
C LEU A 655 19.05 11.86 -12.03
N ASP A 656 19.32 10.70 -12.62
CA ASP A 656 20.17 9.68 -12.02
C ASP A 656 21.58 10.23 -11.81
N ALA A 657 22.17 10.92 -12.80
CA ALA A 657 23.50 11.52 -12.67
C ALA A 657 23.54 12.65 -11.63
N ALA A 658 22.55 13.56 -11.65
CA ALA A 658 22.48 14.73 -10.78
C ALA A 658 22.31 14.39 -9.30
N PHE A 659 21.66 13.27 -9.00
CA PHE A 659 21.37 12.82 -7.64
C PHE A 659 21.93 11.44 -7.33
N PHE A 660 22.92 10.97 -8.08
CA PHE A 660 23.59 9.72 -7.77
C PHE A 660 24.32 9.86 -6.42
N PRO A 661 24.01 9.04 -5.39
CA PRO A 661 24.56 9.24 -4.04
C PRO A 661 26.09 9.16 -3.89
N LEU A 662 26.78 8.57 -4.86
CA LEU A 662 28.24 8.49 -4.90
C LEU A 662 28.87 9.55 -5.82
N SER A 663 28.09 10.40 -6.48
CA SER A 663 28.62 11.48 -7.28
C SER A 663 29.17 12.59 -6.38
N GLU A 664 30.27 13.22 -6.79
CA GLU A 664 30.79 14.42 -6.13
C GLU A 664 29.86 15.62 -6.31
N SER A 665 29.03 15.62 -7.36
CA SER A 665 28.07 16.69 -7.67
C SER A 665 26.77 16.64 -6.86
N ALA A 666 26.58 15.61 -6.03
CA ALA A 666 25.38 15.43 -5.21
C ALA A 666 25.72 15.46 -3.72
N THR A 667 25.16 16.41 -2.98
CA THR A 667 25.32 16.47 -1.52
C THR A 667 24.03 16.09 -0.80
N TRP A 668 24.14 15.25 0.22
CA TRP A 668 22.99 14.72 0.96
C TRP A 668 23.05 15.14 2.43
N ARG A 669 21.96 15.72 2.93
CA ARG A 669 21.85 16.22 4.31
C ARG A 669 20.58 15.74 5.00
N LEU A 670 20.69 15.45 6.29
CA LEU A 670 19.61 14.94 7.14
C LEU A 670 19.21 15.96 8.20
N TRP A 671 17.91 16.18 8.34
CA TRP A 671 17.31 16.78 9.52
C TRP A 671 16.43 15.75 10.22
N HIS A 672 16.52 15.71 11.55
CA HIS A 672 15.80 14.73 12.36
C HIS A 672 14.30 15.03 12.48
N SER A 673 13.88 16.28 12.25
CA SER A 673 12.49 16.72 12.32
C SER A 673 12.27 17.94 11.43
N GLY A 674 11.57 17.75 10.31
CA GLY A 674 11.31 18.81 9.34
C GLY A 674 12.59 19.49 8.85
N ILE A 675 12.43 20.63 8.20
CA ILE A 675 13.53 21.53 7.86
C ILE A 675 13.14 22.90 8.41
N PRO A 676 13.78 23.39 9.51
CA PRO A 676 13.43 24.65 10.12
C PRO A 676 13.77 25.86 9.24
N ALA A 677 13.17 27.01 9.58
CA ALA A 677 13.41 28.29 8.93
C ALA A 677 14.73 28.97 9.35
N ASP A 678 15.46 28.39 10.30
CA ASP A 678 16.76 28.87 10.73
C ASP A 678 17.88 28.48 9.75
N SER A 679 19.09 28.96 10.02
CA SER A 679 20.30 28.65 9.23
C SER A 679 20.93 27.30 9.59
N SER A 680 20.20 26.37 10.23
CA SER A 680 20.75 25.04 10.51
C SER A 680 21.06 24.31 9.22
N GLU A 681 22.24 23.71 9.15
CA GLU A 681 22.76 23.17 7.91
C GLU A 681 22.43 21.69 7.70
N GLY A 682 21.83 21.02 8.70
CA GLY A 682 21.57 19.58 8.66
C GLY A 682 22.86 18.75 8.79
N GLU A 683 22.71 17.47 9.08
CA GLU A 683 23.84 16.55 9.19
C GLU A 683 24.19 15.96 7.82
N THR A 684 25.44 16.06 7.37
CA THR A 684 25.88 15.43 6.12
C THR A 684 25.83 13.90 6.24
N ILE A 685 25.25 13.24 5.23
CA ILE A 685 25.13 11.80 5.16
C ILE A 685 25.66 11.28 3.83
N GLU A 686 26.29 10.10 3.85
CA GLU A 686 26.83 9.45 2.65
C GLU A 686 26.28 8.05 2.53
N GLY A 687 25.91 7.63 1.32
CA GLY A 687 25.34 6.31 1.07
C GLY A 687 25.63 5.85 -0.35
N ARG A 688 25.66 4.53 -0.56
CA ARG A 688 25.92 3.94 -1.89
C ARG A 688 24.69 3.92 -2.81
N SER A 689 23.52 4.26 -2.28
CA SER A 689 22.24 4.31 -2.99
C SER A 689 21.21 5.12 -2.19
N LEU A 690 20.11 5.52 -2.84
CA LEU A 690 19.02 6.25 -2.18
C LEU A 690 18.44 5.43 -1.01
N SER A 691 18.28 4.12 -1.19
CA SER A 691 17.84 3.22 -0.11
C SER A 691 18.86 3.15 1.04
N GLY A 692 20.16 3.25 0.72
CA GLY A 692 21.22 3.36 1.71
C GLY A 692 21.13 4.63 2.55
N LEU A 693 20.93 5.79 1.89
CA LEU A 693 20.74 7.09 2.54
C LEU A 693 19.52 7.08 3.48
N VAL A 694 18.37 6.61 2.98
CA VAL A 694 17.15 6.49 3.78
C VAL A 694 17.35 5.52 4.95
N SER A 695 18.11 4.44 4.77
CA SER A 695 18.45 3.51 5.88
C SER A 695 19.32 4.18 6.95
N ILE A 696 20.30 5.00 6.56
CA ILE A 696 21.14 5.75 7.50
C ILE A 696 20.31 6.78 8.25
N ALA A 697 19.43 7.51 7.56
CA ALA A 697 18.50 8.44 8.17
C ALA A 697 17.62 7.74 9.21
N CYS A 698 17.07 6.57 8.87
CA CYS A 698 16.26 5.79 9.79
C CYS A 698 17.05 5.29 11.00
N ASP A 699 18.30 4.84 10.84
CA ASP A 699 19.13 4.40 11.96
C ASP A 699 19.44 5.53 12.96
N ARG A 700 19.67 6.74 12.46
CA ARG A 700 19.98 7.91 13.30
C ARG A 700 18.75 8.42 14.04
N VAL A 701 17.63 8.52 13.34
CA VAL A 701 16.41 9.16 13.85
C VAL A 701 15.60 8.17 14.68
N PHE A 702 15.47 6.91 14.24
CA PHE A 702 14.72 5.86 14.93
C PHE A 702 15.65 4.89 15.67
N SER A 703 16.66 5.43 16.34
CA SER A 703 17.69 4.66 17.05
C SER A 703 17.16 3.81 18.21
N ALA A 704 15.98 4.14 18.73
CA ALA A 704 15.30 3.43 19.81
C ALA A 704 14.11 2.59 19.31
N ALA A 705 14.05 2.28 18.02
CA ALA A 705 12.98 1.47 17.44
C ALA A 705 13.01 0.03 17.96
N PRO A 706 11.86 -0.56 18.33
CA PRO A 706 11.80 -1.97 18.69
C PRO A 706 12.03 -2.84 17.46
N HIS A 707 12.75 -3.94 17.69
CA HIS A 707 12.95 -4.95 16.65
C HIS A 707 11.84 -5.99 16.71
N ILE A 708 11.29 -6.33 15.56
CA ILE A 708 10.34 -7.43 15.38
C ILE A 708 10.81 -8.36 14.26
N ARG A 709 10.36 -9.61 14.30
CA ARG A 709 10.58 -10.62 13.25
C ARG A 709 9.28 -10.95 12.54
N ASN A 710 8.52 -9.93 12.19
CA ASN A 710 7.25 -10.09 11.47
C ASN A 710 6.98 -8.88 10.55
N GLU A 711 7.32 -9.01 9.27
CA GLU A 711 7.13 -7.93 8.29
C GLU A 711 5.65 -7.56 8.09
N MET A 712 4.72 -8.49 8.31
CA MET A 712 3.29 -8.19 8.19
C MET A 712 2.87 -7.14 9.22
N LEU A 713 3.34 -7.24 10.47
CA LEU A 713 3.08 -6.26 11.53
C LEU A 713 3.92 -4.98 11.39
N GLY A 714 5.09 -5.06 10.77
CA GLY A 714 6.02 -3.95 10.60
C GLY A 714 5.56 -2.87 9.62
N ARG A 715 4.27 -2.72 9.34
CA ARG A 715 3.73 -1.78 8.34
C ARG A 715 2.84 -0.74 8.99
N HIS A 716 2.76 0.42 8.36
CA HIS A 716 1.78 1.45 8.74
C HIS A 716 0.37 0.95 8.41
N GLU A 717 0.15 0.56 7.15
CA GLU A 717 -1.09 -0.10 6.71
C GLU A 717 -0.91 -1.61 6.58
N LEU A 718 -1.75 -2.36 7.29
CA LEU A 718 -1.78 -3.81 7.21
C LEU A 718 -2.60 -4.28 6.00
N THR A 719 -2.19 -5.39 5.40
CA THR A 719 -3.06 -6.10 4.45
C THR A 719 -4.33 -6.59 5.16
N SER A 720 -5.41 -6.84 4.41
CA SER A 720 -6.67 -7.36 4.96
C SER A 720 -6.46 -8.65 5.79
N GLN A 721 -5.59 -9.54 5.30
CA GLN A 721 -5.19 -10.75 6.01
C GLN A 721 -4.37 -10.43 7.28
N GLY A 722 -3.42 -9.49 7.21
CA GLY A 722 -2.64 -9.05 8.36
C GLY A 722 -3.51 -8.42 9.45
N ALA A 723 -4.46 -7.57 9.07
CA ALA A 723 -5.42 -6.96 10.00
C ALA A 723 -6.32 -8.01 10.66
N LYS A 724 -6.77 -9.02 9.92
CA LYS A 724 -7.54 -10.16 10.45
C LYS A 724 -6.73 -10.96 11.47
N SER A 725 -5.52 -11.39 11.12
CA SER A 725 -4.67 -12.18 12.02
C SER A 725 -4.22 -11.39 13.25
N ARG A 726 -3.97 -10.08 13.13
CA ARG A 726 -3.72 -9.21 14.29
C ARG A 726 -4.93 -9.17 15.23
N ARG A 727 -6.16 -9.08 14.69
CA ARG A 727 -7.39 -9.10 15.50
C ARG A 727 -7.55 -10.42 16.25
N GLU A 728 -7.29 -11.55 15.58
CA GLU A 728 -7.32 -12.88 16.19
C GLU A 728 -6.26 -13.01 17.30
N LEU A 729 -5.05 -12.49 17.08
CA LEU A 729 -4.00 -12.43 18.08
C LEU A 729 -4.40 -11.57 19.30
N LEU A 730 -4.89 -10.36 19.08
CA LEU A 730 -5.37 -9.45 20.15
C LEU A 730 -6.51 -10.09 20.96
N THR A 731 -7.40 -10.84 20.31
CA THR A 731 -8.46 -11.60 20.98
C THR A 731 -7.87 -12.71 21.85
N ALA A 732 -6.89 -13.46 21.33
CA ALA A 732 -6.21 -14.51 22.08
C ALA A 732 -5.43 -13.96 23.29
N MET A 733 -4.85 -12.74 23.19
CA MET A 733 -4.18 -12.08 24.30
C MET A 733 -5.10 -11.89 25.51
N LEU A 734 -6.38 -11.61 25.30
CA LEU A 734 -7.35 -11.40 26.38
C LEU A 734 -7.96 -12.69 26.91
N LEU A 735 -8.18 -13.68 26.04
CA LEU A 735 -8.91 -14.90 26.40
C LEU A 735 -8.01 -16.05 26.87
N LYS A 736 -6.74 -16.05 26.48
CA LYS A 736 -5.81 -17.19 26.64
C LYS A 736 -4.42 -16.77 27.15
N SER A 737 -4.36 -15.71 27.95
CA SER A 737 -3.12 -15.13 28.48
C SER A 737 -2.24 -16.11 29.29
N GLY A 738 -2.84 -17.15 29.86
CA GLY A 738 -2.14 -18.16 30.65
C GLY A 738 -1.54 -19.33 29.87
N GLU A 739 -1.85 -19.42 28.58
CA GLU A 739 -1.50 -20.57 27.73
C GLU A 739 -0.21 -20.30 26.95
N GLN A 740 0.59 -21.36 26.75
CA GLN A 740 1.72 -21.29 25.84
C GLN A 740 1.24 -20.86 24.43
N HIS A 741 1.92 -19.89 23.84
CA HIS A 741 1.57 -19.31 22.54
C HIS A 741 0.11 -18.80 22.46
N LEU A 742 -0.50 -18.41 23.58
CA LEU A 742 -1.91 -18.02 23.67
C LEU A 742 -2.88 -19.10 23.15
N GLY A 743 -2.52 -20.38 23.31
CA GLY A 743 -3.32 -21.52 22.88
C GLY A 743 -3.35 -21.78 21.37
N ILE A 744 -2.43 -21.16 20.63
CA ILE A 744 -2.31 -21.35 19.17
C ILE A 744 -1.48 -22.60 18.89
N LYS A 745 -2.12 -23.65 18.36
CA LYS A 745 -1.50 -24.98 18.18
C LYS A 745 -0.67 -25.15 16.90
N LYS A 746 -1.15 -24.64 15.76
CA LYS A 746 -0.49 -24.77 14.44
C LYS A 746 0.41 -23.54 14.17
N TYR A 747 0.78 -23.32 12.90
CA TYR A 747 1.54 -22.16 12.44
C TYR A 747 0.75 -21.24 11.49
N PRO A 748 -0.44 -20.76 11.86
CA PRO A 748 -1.16 -19.74 11.10
C PRO A 748 -0.47 -18.35 11.22
N ALA A 749 -0.94 -17.35 10.49
CA ALA A 749 -0.31 -16.03 10.44
C ALA A 749 -0.27 -15.34 11.83
N GLU A 750 -1.29 -15.51 12.66
CA GLU A 750 -1.35 -15.02 14.04
C GLU A 750 -0.32 -15.69 14.97
N ARG A 751 0.08 -16.95 14.71
CA ARG A 751 1.20 -17.61 15.41
C ARG A 751 2.54 -16.96 15.05
N ALA A 752 2.74 -16.66 13.77
CA ALA A 752 3.95 -15.97 13.30
C ALA A 752 4.03 -14.54 13.86
N MET A 753 2.89 -13.85 13.97
CA MET A 753 2.78 -12.54 14.63
C MET A 753 3.10 -12.63 16.12
N TYR A 754 2.54 -13.61 16.84
CA TYR A 754 2.88 -13.85 18.24
C TYR A 754 4.39 -14.06 18.43
N SER A 755 5.00 -14.98 17.66
CA SER A 755 6.41 -15.32 17.87
C SER A 755 7.33 -14.19 17.46
N GLY A 756 7.04 -13.54 16.32
CA GLY A 756 7.88 -12.47 15.78
C GLY A 756 7.72 -11.12 16.49
N ALA A 757 6.66 -10.92 17.27
CA ALA A 757 6.41 -9.67 17.98
C ALA A 757 6.33 -9.88 19.50
N LEU A 758 5.26 -10.50 20.02
CA LEU A 758 5.04 -10.61 21.47
C LEU A 758 6.15 -11.40 22.20
N GLU A 759 6.47 -12.59 21.70
CA GLU A 759 7.50 -13.45 22.28
C GLU A 759 8.90 -12.85 22.07
N TYR A 760 9.20 -12.44 20.83
CA TYR A 760 10.50 -11.85 20.48
C TYR A 760 10.81 -10.56 21.26
N MET A 761 9.80 -9.72 21.50
CA MET A 761 9.95 -8.50 22.29
C MET A 761 9.93 -8.76 23.81
N GLY A 762 9.72 -10.00 24.25
CA GLY A 762 9.71 -10.36 25.67
C GLY A 762 8.43 -9.96 26.42
N LEU A 763 7.34 -9.71 25.69
CA LEU A 763 6.07 -9.22 26.23
C LEU A 763 5.19 -10.35 26.76
N HIS A 764 5.39 -11.59 26.29
CA HIS A 764 4.71 -12.79 26.77
C HIS A 764 5.67 -13.96 26.85
N ARG A 765 5.79 -14.60 28.03
CA ARG A 765 6.80 -15.64 28.28
C ARG A 765 6.36 -16.63 29.35
N GLU A 766 7.17 -17.68 29.53
CA GLU A 766 7.02 -18.63 30.63
C GLU A 766 7.27 -17.93 31.97
N ASN A 767 6.38 -18.15 32.94
CA ASN A 767 6.52 -17.60 34.28
C ASN A 767 7.59 -18.40 35.06
N ARG A 768 8.86 -18.07 34.84
CA ARG A 768 9.98 -18.57 35.66
C ARG A 768 10.11 -17.66 36.88
N GLY A 769 9.57 -18.11 38.02
CA GLY A 769 9.61 -17.32 39.26
C GLY A 769 11.04 -16.87 39.60
N THR A 770 11.24 -15.56 39.77
CA THR A 770 12.37 -15.01 40.50
C THR A 770 12.06 -15.02 42.00
N PRO A 771 13.04 -15.22 42.91
CA PRO A 771 12.80 -15.37 44.36
C PRO A 771 12.15 -14.17 45.06
N ASN A 772 12.03 -13.02 44.39
CA ASN A 772 11.47 -11.79 44.94
C ASN A 772 10.09 -11.42 44.38
N ASP A 773 9.52 -12.18 43.44
CA ASP A 773 8.12 -12.00 43.05
C ASP A 773 7.24 -12.88 43.94
N ASP A 774 6.30 -12.24 44.64
CA ASP A 774 5.40 -12.85 45.60
C ASP A 774 4.69 -14.06 44.96
N SER A 775 5.07 -15.26 45.41
CA SER A 775 4.77 -16.57 44.80
C SER A 775 3.30 -16.99 44.88
N SER A 776 2.39 -16.04 45.14
CA SER A 776 0.96 -16.26 45.26
C SER A 776 0.16 -15.99 43.98
N THR A 777 0.80 -15.53 42.88
CA THR A 777 0.09 -14.94 41.72
C THR A 777 0.11 -15.71 40.39
N SER A 778 0.85 -16.82 40.21
CA SER A 778 0.80 -17.53 38.93
C SER A 778 0.74 -19.06 39.03
N PHE A 779 -0.49 -19.58 39.10
CA PHE A 779 -0.77 -20.99 38.75
C PHE A 779 -0.71 -21.25 37.23
N LEU A 780 -0.51 -20.21 36.41
CA LEU A 780 -0.44 -20.30 34.96
C LEU A 780 1.02 -20.38 34.49
N PRO A 781 1.36 -21.33 33.58
CA PRO A 781 2.73 -21.54 33.14
C PRO A 781 3.29 -20.37 32.30
N TYR A 782 2.43 -19.55 31.69
CA TYR A 782 2.79 -18.41 30.85
C TYR A 782 2.02 -17.15 31.26
N GLY A 783 2.55 -15.98 30.93
CA GLY A 783 1.87 -14.71 31.16
C GLY A 783 2.55 -13.53 30.45
N PHE A 784 1.88 -12.37 30.47
CA PHE A 784 2.46 -11.13 30.00
C PHE A 784 3.49 -10.60 31.01
N SER A 785 4.53 -9.96 30.51
CA SER A 785 5.60 -9.40 31.33
C SER A 785 6.18 -8.14 30.73
N ARG A 786 6.77 -7.30 31.58
CA ARG A 786 7.59 -6.18 31.12
C ARG A 786 8.85 -6.73 30.43
N PRO A 787 9.30 -6.13 29.32
CA PRO A 787 10.58 -6.48 28.72
C PRO A 787 11.70 -6.22 29.72
N SER A 788 12.65 -7.14 29.81
CA SER A 788 13.85 -7.01 30.65
C SER A 788 15.03 -6.48 29.85
N GLU A 789 16.18 -6.26 30.52
CA GLU A 789 17.46 -5.90 29.86
C GLU A 789 17.89 -6.91 28.78
N ALA A 790 17.38 -8.13 28.79
CA ALA A 790 17.58 -9.12 27.73
C ALA A 790 16.91 -8.74 26.38
N HIS A 791 16.06 -7.71 26.36
CA HIS A 791 15.33 -7.20 25.20
C HIS A 791 15.66 -5.71 24.98
N PRO A 792 16.93 -5.37 24.70
CA PRO A 792 17.41 -3.98 24.72
C PRO A 792 16.76 -3.08 23.68
N HIS A 793 16.22 -3.64 22.59
CA HIS A 793 15.53 -2.87 21.55
C HIS A 793 14.06 -2.57 21.90
N THR A 794 13.41 -3.38 22.74
CA THR A 794 12.02 -3.15 23.18
C THR A 794 11.96 -2.23 24.38
N LEU A 795 12.95 -2.31 25.27
CA LEU A 795 12.94 -1.61 26.56
C LEU A 795 12.76 -0.08 26.44
N PRO A 796 13.43 0.65 25.53
CA PRO A 796 13.28 2.10 25.40
C PRO A 796 11.85 2.53 25.10
N VAL A 797 11.20 1.86 24.14
CA VAL A 797 9.83 2.19 23.76
C VAL A 797 8.81 1.75 24.81
N TRP A 798 9.08 0.64 25.51
CA TRP A 798 8.26 0.22 26.64
C TRP A 798 8.29 1.25 27.77
N ASN A 799 9.47 1.75 28.12
CA ASN A 799 9.62 2.79 29.14
C ASN A 799 8.94 4.10 28.74
N ALA A 800 8.98 4.46 27.45
CA ALA A 800 8.26 5.62 26.92
C ALA A 800 6.75 5.45 27.07
N LEU A 801 6.23 4.27 26.73
CA LEU A 801 4.82 3.94 26.92
C LEU A 801 4.42 3.96 28.40
N GLU A 802 5.23 3.37 29.29
CA GLU A 802 4.97 3.41 30.73
C GLU A 802 4.98 4.84 31.28
N THR A 803 5.88 5.68 30.80
CA THR A 803 5.96 7.10 31.18
C THR A 803 4.71 7.85 30.73
N ALA A 804 4.29 7.66 29.47
CA ALA A 804 3.09 8.29 28.91
C ALA A 804 1.82 7.87 29.67
N LEU A 805 1.67 6.56 29.96
CA LEU A 805 0.53 6.05 30.74
C LEU A 805 0.53 6.56 32.18
N THR A 806 1.71 6.69 32.80
CA THR A 806 1.83 7.13 34.20
C THR A 806 1.58 8.63 34.34
N GLY A 807 2.01 9.42 33.37
CA GLY A 807 1.83 10.88 33.32
C GLY A 807 0.41 11.34 32.91
N ALA A 808 -0.46 10.42 32.49
CA ALA A 808 -1.86 10.70 32.16
C ALA A 808 -2.71 10.93 33.43
N HIS A 809 -2.41 11.97 34.22
CA HIS A 809 -3.14 12.27 35.47
C HIS A 809 -4.59 12.71 35.24
N GLU A 810 -4.87 13.27 34.07
CA GLU A 810 -6.21 13.56 33.57
C GLU A 810 -6.59 12.58 32.46
N ARG A 811 -7.80 12.73 31.89
CA ARG A 811 -8.23 11.90 30.76
C ARG A 811 -7.44 12.30 29.51
N THR A 812 -6.36 11.57 29.23
CA THR A 812 -5.49 11.76 28.07
C THR A 812 -5.96 10.88 26.91
N GLY A 813 -6.08 11.46 25.71
CA GLY A 813 -6.47 10.72 24.50
C GLY A 813 -5.50 9.59 24.19
N LEU A 814 -6.01 8.42 23.81
CA LEU A 814 -5.15 7.28 23.50
C LEU A 814 -4.32 7.52 22.24
N ASP A 815 -4.81 8.33 21.30
CA ASP A 815 -4.07 8.81 20.13
C ASP A 815 -2.82 9.61 20.52
N GLU A 816 -2.86 10.40 21.59
CA GLU A 816 -1.68 11.10 22.13
C GLU A 816 -0.63 10.12 22.69
N ILE A 817 -1.08 9.10 23.42
CA ILE A 817 -0.21 8.03 23.94
C ILE A 817 0.42 7.24 22.79
N ILE A 818 -0.36 6.95 21.75
CA ILE A 818 0.12 6.28 20.54
C ILE A 818 1.15 7.15 19.81
N ARG A 819 0.91 8.46 19.67
CA ARG A 819 1.85 9.41 19.06
C ARG A 819 3.21 9.37 19.75
N ALA A 820 3.24 9.30 21.08
CA ALA A 820 4.47 9.26 21.86
C ALA A 820 5.41 8.08 21.51
N VAL A 821 4.86 6.94 21.08
CA VAL A 821 5.65 5.77 20.65
C VAL A 821 5.81 5.67 19.12
N MET A 822 4.95 6.33 18.34
CA MET A 822 5.08 6.41 16.89
C MET A 822 6.07 7.49 16.43
N ALA A 823 6.30 8.52 17.25
CA ALA A 823 7.28 9.56 16.98
C ALA A 823 8.74 9.06 17.15
N PRO A 824 9.73 9.73 16.51
CA PRO A 824 11.13 9.55 16.87
C PRO A 824 11.39 9.78 18.38
N PRO A 825 12.30 9.02 19.02
CA PRO A 825 13.26 8.10 18.43
C PRO A 825 12.77 6.65 18.27
N TYR A 826 11.49 6.37 18.54
CA TYR A 826 10.96 4.99 18.56
C TYR A 826 10.38 4.59 17.20
N GLY A 827 9.52 5.43 16.60
CA GLY A 827 9.01 5.17 15.27
C GLY A 827 8.20 3.87 15.15
N VAL A 828 7.44 3.46 16.17
CA VAL A 828 6.71 2.18 16.14
C VAL A 828 5.65 2.19 15.05
N LYS A 829 5.57 1.12 14.27
CA LYS A 829 4.56 1.00 13.22
C LYS A 829 3.16 0.74 13.78
N ALA A 830 2.15 1.34 13.17
CA ALA A 830 0.75 1.19 13.55
C ALA A 830 0.27 -0.27 13.58
N GLY A 831 0.90 -1.15 12.79
CA GLY A 831 0.72 -2.60 12.88
C GLY A 831 1.04 -3.18 14.26
N VAL A 832 2.12 -2.72 14.90
CA VAL A 832 2.69 -3.21 16.16
C VAL A 832 2.11 -2.49 17.39
N VAL A 833 1.79 -1.20 17.28
CA VAL A 833 1.30 -0.36 18.39
C VAL A 833 0.21 -1.06 19.23
N PRO A 834 -0.84 -1.68 18.65
CA PRO A 834 -1.87 -2.35 19.44
C PRO A 834 -1.35 -3.47 20.36
N LEU A 835 -0.29 -4.18 19.95
CA LEU A 835 0.31 -5.23 20.78
C LEU A 835 0.97 -4.64 22.03
N LEU A 836 1.66 -3.51 21.89
CA LEU A 836 2.28 -2.80 23.01
C LEU A 836 1.22 -2.23 23.94
N ILE A 837 0.24 -1.48 23.40
CA ILE A 837 -0.83 -0.85 24.17
C ILE A 837 -1.65 -1.89 24.94
N VAL A 838 -2.10 -2.96 24.28
CA VAL A 838 -2.93 -3.99 24.96
C VAL A 838 -2.11 -4.73 26.01
N THR A 839 -0.83 -5.05 25.76
CA THR A 839 0.03 -5.65 26.78
C THR A 839 0.18 -4.71 27.98
N ALA A 840 0.41 -3.41 27.75
CA ALA A 840 0.55 -2.43 28.83
C ALA A 840 -0.76 -2.28 29.61
N LEU A 841 -1.91 -2.24 28.95
CA LEU A 841 -3.22 -2.19 29.61
C LEU A 841 -3.54 -3.45 30.41
N ILE A 842 -3.06 -4.63 30.01
CA ILE A 842 -3.17 -5.87 30.79
C ILE A 842 -2.28 -5.79 32.04
N LEU A 843 -1.01 -5.38 31.89
CA LEU A 843 -0.05 -5.30 33.00
C LEU A 843 -0.35 -4.18 33.99
N ARG A 844 -0.97 -3.11 33.52
CA ARG A 844 -1.38 -1.95 34.32
C ARG A 844 -2.85 -2.06 34.72
N SER A 845 -3.41 -3.27 34.88
CA SER A 845 -4.84 -3.52 35.22
C SER A 845 -5.32 -2.84 36.49
N ASP A 846 -4.40 -2.50 37.39
CA ASP A 846 -4.73 -2.01 38.71
C ASP A 846 -4.75 -0.48 38.82
N ASP A 847 -4.03 0.22 37.94
CA ASP A 847 -3.76 1.66 38.08
C ASP A 847 -4.06 2.52 36.84
N VAL A 848 -4.37 1.96 35.67
CA VAL A 848 -4.73 2.77 34.46
C VAL A 848 -6.20 2.64 34.06
N ALA A 849 -7.05 3.59 34.43
CA ALA A 849 -8.45 3.61 33.98
C ALA A 849 -8.55 3.81 32.46
N LEU A 850 -9.55 3.18 31.83
CA LEU A 850 -9.84 3.28 30.40
C LEU A 850 -11.26 3.84 30.20
N PHE A 851 -11.42 4.74 29.25
CA PHE A 851 -12.69 5.41 28.93
C PHE A 851 -12.96 5.36 27.43
N GLU A 852 -14.24 5.38 27.05
CA GLU A 852 -14.70 5.59 25.67
C GLU A 852 -15.78 6.66 25.66
N ASP A 853 -15.61 7.71 24.85
CA ASP A 853 -16.51 8.87 24.77
C ASP A 853 -16.89 9.44 26.16
N GLY A 854 -15.91 9.44 27.08
CA GLY A 854 -16.06 9.92 28.46
C GLY A 854 -16.64 8.92 29.46
N SER A 855 -17.09 7.74 29.02
CA SER A 855 -17.65 6.68 29.87
C SER A 855 -16.57 5.69 30.32
N TYR A 856 -16.54 5.35 31.61
CA TYR A 856 -15.58 4.39 32.16
C TYR A 856 -15.82 2.97 31.65
N LEU A 857 -14.75 2.29 31.23
CA LEU A 857 -14.77 0.91 30.76
C LEU A 857 -14.21 -0.05 31.84
N PRO A 858 -15.08 -0.80 32.55
CA PRO A 858 -14.67 -1.64 33.67
C PRO A 858 -13.91 -2.91 33.26
N ARG A 859 -13.94 -3.28 31.99
CA ARG A 859 -13.31 -4.50 31.48
C ARG A 859 -12.68 -4.24 30.11
N LEU A 860 -11.50 -4.79 29.89
CA LEU A 860 -10.87 -4.86 28.58
C LEU A 860 -11.36 -6.10 27.84
N THR A 861 -12.26 -5.92 26.86
CA THR A 861 -12.83 -7.01 26.05
C THR A 861 -12.34 -6.94 24.60
N PRO A 862 -12.43 -8.05 23.83
CA PRO A 862 -12.02 -8.06 22.43
C PRO A 862 -12.73 -7.01 21.56
N ASP A 863 -14.02 -6.76 21.79
CA ASP A 863 -14.81 -5.75 21.08
C ASP A 863 -14.39 -4.31 21.39
N ILE A 864 -13.97 -4.04 22.64
CA ILE A 864 -13.38 -2.76 23.04
C ILE A 864 -12.03 -2.58 22.33
N VAL A 865 -11.17 -3.60 22.36
CA VAL A 865 -9.85 -3.54 21.69
C VAL A 865 -10.00 -3.35 20.19
N GLU A 866 -10.97 -4.00 19.54
CA GLU A 866 -11.20 -3.79 18.10
C GLU A 866 -11.59 -2.34 17.79
N ARG A 867 -12.50 -1.75 18.58
CA ARG A 867 -12.90 -0.34 18.42
C ARG A 867 -11.75 0.62 18.74
N MET A 868 -10.97 0.32 19.78
CA MET A 868 -9.79 1.07 20.18
C MET A 868 -8.72 1.13 19.09
N VAL A 869 -8.49 0.02 18.38
CA VAL A 869 -7.55 -0.02 17.26
C VAL A 869 -8.07 0.75 16.03
N LYS A 870 -9.39 0.76 15.81
CA LYS A 870 -10.01 1.46 14.66
C LYS A 870 -10.16 2.96 14.87
N ALA A 871 -10.42 3.39 16.10
CA ALA A 871 -10.70 4.79 16.44
C ALA A 871 -10.09 5.16 17.81
N PRO A 872 -8.74 5.19 17.94
CA PRO A 872 -8.07 5.46 19.21
C PRO A 872 -8.46 6.81 19.83
N GLN A 873 -8.77 7.82 19.03
CA GLN A 873 -9.18 9.16 19.47
C GLN A 873 -10.49 9.19 20.28
N ARG A 874 -11.31 8.13 20.23
CA ARG A 874 -12.52 7.99 21.06
C ARG A 874 -12.22 7.44 22.44
N PHE A 875 -11.02 6.94 22.66
CA PHE A 875 -10.59 6.32 23.91
C PHE A 875 -9.65 7.26 24.66
N ALA A 876 -9.76 7.24 25.98
CA ALA A 876 -8.86 7.98 26.85
C ALA A 876 -8.38 7.07 27.98
N VAL A 877 -7.18 7.34 28.48
CA VAL A 877 -6.60 6.67 29.64
C VAL A 877 -6.38 7.67 30.76
N LYS A 878 -6.47 7.21 32.01
CA LYS A 878 -6.18 8.00 33.20
C LYS A 878 -5.41 7.15 34.21
N SER A 879 -4.28 7.67 34.66
CA SER A 879 -3.46 7.13 35.73
C SER A 879 -4.17 7.36 37.07
N THR A 880 -4.45 6.26 37.76
CA THR A 880 -5.21 6.16 39.02
C THR A 880 -4.43 5.28 40.01
N PRO A 881 -3.16 5.62 40.31
CA PRO A 881 -2.35 4.79 41.19
C PRO A 881 -2.92 4.81 42.62
N LEU A 882 -3.06 3.63 43.21
CA LEU A 882 -3.36 3.49 44.63
C LEU A 882 -2.12 3.78 45.50
N GLY A 883 -0.94 3.45 44.97
CA GLY A 883 0.36 3.57 45.65
C GLY A 883 0.43 2.79 46.97
N ASP A 884 1.45 3.10 47.79
CA ASP A 884 1.61 2.58 49.16
C ASP A 884 1.13 3.59 50.23
N GLY A 885 0.29 4.55 49.82
CA GLY A 885 -0.09 5.73 50.59
C GLY A 885 -1.49 5.68 51.20
N LEU A 886 -2.06 6.86 51.44
CA LEU A 886 -3.38 7.03 52.05
C LEU A 886 -4.49 6.38 51.20
N ARG A 887 -4.44 6.48 49.86
CA ARG A 887 -5.44 5.90 48.95
C ARG A 887 -5.58 4.38 49.14
N GLN A 888 -4.48 3.64 49.21
CA GLN A 888 -4.50 2.20 49.46
C GLN A 888 -5.11 1.86 50.84
N SER A 889 -4.76 2.63 51.87
CA SER A 889 -5.34 2.43 53.21
C SER A 889 -6.85 2.68 53.24
N VAL A 890 -7.32 3.72 52.54
CA VAL A 890 -8.75 4.05 52.42
C VAL A 890 -9.50 2.95 51.67
N VAL A 891 -8.98 2.48 50.53
CA VAL A 891 -9.55 1.36 49.78
C VAL A 891 -9.65 0.12 50.66
N LYS A 892 -8.61 -0.23 51.41
CA LYS A 892 -8.64 -1.38 52.33
C LYS A 892 -9.70 -1.21 53.43
N SER A 893 -9.78 -0.04 54.06
CA SER A 893 -10.80 0.26 55.08
C SER A 893 -12.22 0.19 54.51
N LEU A 894 -12.45 0.74 53.31
CA LEU A 894 -13.74 0.69 52.64
C LEU A 894 -14.14 -0.73 52.22
N SER A 895 -13.21 -1.54 51.72
CA SER A 895 -13.48 -2.95 51.41
C SER A 895 -13.92 -3.74 52.65
N VAL A 896 -13.31 -3.47 53.81
CA VAL A 896 -13.72 -4.09 55.09
C VAL A 896 -15.09 -3.57 55.54
N ALA A 897 -15.29 -2.26 55.53
CA ALA A 897 -16.54 -1.65 55.99
C ALA A 897 -17.74 -2.07 55.13
N LEU A 898 -17.58 -2.10 53.81
CA LEU A 898 -18.62 -2.47 52.85
C LEU A 898 -18.74 -3.99 52.61
N LYS A 899 -17.84 -4.79 53.20
CA LYS A 899 -17.73 -6.25 53.04
C LYS A 899 -17.61 -6.68 51.57
N VAL A 900 -16.75 -5.99 50.82
CA VAL A 900 -16.53 -6.25 49.40
C VAL A 900 -15.16 -6.85 49.17
N GLU A 901 -15.11 -7.96 48.44
CA GLU A 901 -13.86 -8.57 47.97
C GLU A 901 -13.50 -8.09 46.57
N SER A 902 -12.21 -7.84 46.34
CA SER A 902 -11.72 -7.48 45.01
C SER A 902 -11.61 -8.72 44.12
N PRO A 903 -12.30 -8.76 42.97
CA PRO A 903 -12.21 -9.89 42.06
C PRO A 903 -10.81 -10.00 41.44
N ARG A 904 -10.26 -11.21 41.41
CA ARG A 904 -8.96 -11.52 40.77
C ARG A 904 -9.16 -11.80 39.29
N SER A 905 -9.26 -10.76 38.46
CA SER A 905 -9.36 -10.91 37.00
C SER A 905 -8.51 -9.86 36.29
N GLN A 906 -7.56 -10.30 35.46
CA GLN A 906 -6.69 -9.41 34.66
C GLN A 906 -7.44 -8.60 33.60
N ALA A 907 -8.65 -9.02 33.23
CA ALA A 907 -9.48 -8.29 32.29
C ALA A 907 -10.22 -7.13 32.94
N LEU A 908 -10.37 -7.11 34.28
CA LEU A 908 -11.01 -6.02 34.99
C LEU A 908 -10.05 -4.83 35.13
N ARG A 909 -10.60 -3.64 34.93
CA ARG A 909 -9.90 -2.38 35.15
C ARG A 909 -10.12 -1.89 36.56
N ASN A 910 -9.03 -1.55 37.23
CA ASN A 910 -8.97 -1.03 38.60
C ASN A 910 -9.85 -1.86 39.56
N PRO A 911 -9.62 -3.19 39.66
CA PRO A 911 -10.55 -4.12 40.29
C PRO A 911 -10.90 -3.75 41.73
N ALA A 912 -9.95 -3.21 42.51
CA ALA A 912 -10.20 -2.77 43.88
C ALA A 912 -11.15 -1.54 43.96
N LEU A 913 -10.91 -0.52 43.14
CA LEU A 913 -11.77 0.67 43.06
C LEU A 913 -13.16 0.30 42.53
N LEU A 914 -13.21 -0.55 41.51
CA LEU A 914 -14.44 -1.01 40.90
C LEU A 914 -15.27 -1.85 41.88
N ALA A 915 -14.64 -2.71 42.68
CA ALA A 915 -15.33 -3.51 43.67
C ALA A 915 -16.05 -2.61 44.69
N ILE A 916 -15.34 -1.63 45.27
CA ILE A 916 -15.91 -0.66 46.22
C ILE A 916 -17.02 0.15 45.56
N THR A 917 -16.76 0.73 44.39
CA THR A 917 -17.72 1.58 43.68
C THR A 917 -18.99 0.81 43.32
N ARG A 918 -18.84 -0.44 42.85
CA ARG A 918 -19.97 -1.33 42.59
C ARG A 918 -20.74 -1.64 43.85
N GLY A 919 -20.04 -1.96 44.96
CA GLY A 919 -20.67 -2.19 46.25
C GLY A 919 -21.47 -0.99 46.74
N LEU A 920 -20.98 0.23 46.51
CA LEU A 920 -21.71 1.46 46.83
C LEU A 920 -22.93 1.68 45.92
N LEU A 921 -22.77 1.48 44.60
CA LEU A 921 -23.85 1.68 43.63
C LEU A 921 -24.97 0.64 43.77
N GLU A 922 -24.65 -0.62 44.05
CA GLU A 922 -25.65 -1.68 44.28
C GLU A 922 -26.57 -1.34 45.46
N ARG A 923 -26.03 -0.73 46.53
CA ARG A 923 -26.80 -0.25 47.68
C ARG A 923 -27.81 0.84 47.31
N VAL A 924 -27.48 1.68 46.33
CA VAL A 924 -28.37 2.76 45.84
C VAL A 924 -29.36 2.25 44.78
N MET A 925 -28.96 1.28 43.96
CA MET A 925 -29.81 0.73 42.91
C MET A 925 -31.04 -0.03 43.45
N VAL A 926 -30.90 -0.70 44.59
CA VAL A 926 -31.98 -1.49 45.21
C VAL A 926 -32.95 -0.64 46.04
N LEU A 927 -32.65 0.65 46.26
CA LEU A 927 -33.51 1.54 47.03
C LEU A 927 -34.89 1.72 46.39
N THR A 928 -35.92 1.67 47.23
CA THR A 928 -37.30 2.04 46.89
C THR A 928 -37.42 3.53 46.52
N PRO A 929 -38.49 3.94 45.80
CA PRO A 929 -38.74 5.34 45.46
C PRO A 929 -38.67 6.31 46.65
N TYR A 930 -39.17 5.91 47.83
CA TYR A 930 -39.05 6.66 49.08
C TYR A 930 -37.59 6.85 49.47
N ALA A 931 -36.82 5.76 49.63
CA ALA A 931 -35.42 5.83 50.08
C ALA A 931 -34.52 6.63 49.10
N ARG A 932 -34.85 6.65 47.81
CA ARG A 932 -34.17 7.49 46.80
C ARG A 932 -34.44 8.99 46.96
N ARG A 933 -35.59 9.40 47.50
CA ARG A 933 -36.05 10.80 47.52
C ARG A 933 -36.10 11.41 48.91
N THR A 934 -36.18 10.60 49.97
CA THR A 934 -36.37 11.08 51.33
C THR A 934 -35.28 12.04 51.77
N ARG A 935 -35.67 13.08 52.48
CA ARG A 935 -34.80 14.03 53.18
C ARG A 935 -34.80 13.78 54.69
N ARG A 936 -35.45 12.71 55.16
CA ARG A 936 -35.51 12.28 56.57
C ARG A 936 -34.31 11.41 56.98
N ILE A 937 -33.16 11.68 56.39
CA ILE A 937 -31.85 11.07 56.68
C ILE A 937 -30.85 12.22 56.88
N SER A 938 -29.67 11.93 57.42
CA SER A 938 -28.63 12.93 57.70
C SER A 938 -28.21 13.72 56.45
N ALA A 939 -27.68 14.94 56.65
CA ALA A 939 -27.16 15.77 55.57
C ALA A 939 -26.03 15.06 54.79
N ASP A 940 -25.19 14.29 55.50
CA ASP A 940 -24.14 13.46 54.93
C ASP A 940 -24.72 12.37 54.00
N ALA A 941 -25.76 11.66 54.45
CA ALA A 941 -26.44 10.64 53.66
C ALA A 941 -27.11 11.21 52.40
N ILE A 942 -27.74 12.40 52.49
CA ILE A 942 -28.30 13.10 51.32
C ILE A 942 -27.20 13.44 50.30
N ALA A 943 -26.08 13.98 50.77
CA ALA A 943 -24.96 14.39 49.91
C ALA A 943 -24.29 13.18 49.24
N VAL A 944 -24.01 12.12 50.00
CA VAL A 944 -23.46 10.86 49.49
C VAL A 944 -24.39 10.21 48.46
N ARG A 945 -25.70 10.09 48.75
CA ARG A 945 -26.69 9.54 47.80
C ARG A 945 -26.70 10.33 46.49
N SER A 946 -26.62 11.65 46.57
CA SER A 946 -26.62 12.52 45.39
C SER A 946 -25.34 12.35 44.56
N ALA A 947 -24.18 12.25 45.19
CA ALA A 947 -22.90 12.01 44.53
C ALA A 947 -22.85 10.65 43.81
N LEU A 948 -23.40 9.59 44.43
CA LEU A 948 -23.45 8.24 43.87
C LEU A 948 -24.36 8.14 42.62
N LEU A 949 -25.38 8.99 42.49
CA LEU A 949 -26.30 8.98 41.33
C LEU A 949 -25.73 9.66 40.08
N VAL A 950 -24.71 10.51 40.22
CA VAL A 950 -24.18 11.35 39.12
C VAL A 950 -22.84 10.86 38.59
N ALA A 951 -22.04 10.18 39.40
CA ALA A 951 -20.64 9.91 39.08
C ALA A 951 -20.45 8.91 37.91
N GLN A 952 -19.50 9.24 37.03
CA GLN A 952 -19.12 8.43 35.86
C GLN A 952 -17.68 7.87 35.95
N ASP A 953 -16.87 8.35 36.91
CA ASP A 953 -15.47 7.95 37.12
C ASP A 953 -15.29 7.40 38.56
N PRO A 954 -14.90 6.13 38.73
CA PRO A 954 -14.66 5.53 40.04
C PRO A 954 -13.57 6.21 40.89
N ASP A 955 -12.50 6.72 40.27
CA ASP A 955 -11.39 7.37 41.00
C ASP A 955 -11.85 8.72 41.55
N ASP A 956 -12.47 9.55 40.71
CA ASP A 956 -13.00 10.85 41.12
C ASP A 956 -14.12 10.70 42.15
N LEU A 957 -14.98 9.67 42.00
CA LEU A 957 -16.04 9.40 42.96
C LEU A 957 -15.47 9.14 44.36
N LEU A 958 -14.51 8.22 44.48
CA LEU A 958 -14.02 7.75 45.78
C LEU A 958 -13.07 8.72 46.47
N PHE A 959 -12.27 9.48 45.71
CA PHE A 959 -11.22 10.32 46.27
C PHE A 959 -11.47 11.82 46.18
N ASP A 960 -12.47 12.27 45.41
CA ASP A 960 -12.81 13.69 45.29
C ASP A 960 -14.29 13.98 45.61
N ALA A 961 -15.23 13.39 44.87
CA ALA A 961 -16.65 13.71 44.99
C ALA A 961 -17.26 13.30 46.35
N LEU A 962 -16.98 12.08 46.83
CA LEU A 962 -17.50 11.59 48.11
C LEU A 962 -16.84 12.28 49.33
N PRO A 963 -15.52 12.50 49.38
CA PRO A 963 -14.93 13.34 50.43
C PRO A 963 -15.55 14.75 50.47
N LYS A 964 -15.68 15.42 49.32
CA LYS A 964 -16.34 16.74 49.23
C LYS A 964 -17.80 16.69 49.69
N ALA A 965 -18.54 15.65 49.33
CA ALA A 965 -19.93 15.46 49.78
C ALA A 965 -20.05 15.36 51.30
N LEU A 966 -19.05 14.80 51.98
CA LEU A 966 -18.97 14.72 53.45
C LEU A 966 -18.32 15.95 54.10
N GLY A 967 -18.00 16.98 53.32
CA GLY A 967 -17.29 18.18 53.80
C GLY A 967 -15.84 17.92 54.22
N MET A 968 -15.21 16.89 53.64
CA MET A 968 -13.83 16.48 53.91
C MET A 968 -12.88 16.87 52.76
N ASP A 969 -11.58 16.95 53.07
CA ASP A 969 -10.55 17.23 52.06
C ASP A 969 -10.40 16.05 51.07
N PRO A 970 -10.30 16.31 49.74
CA PRO A 970 -9.98 15.29 48.74
C PRO A 970 -8.66 14.55 49.02
N ILE A 971 -8.57 13.32 48.53
CA ILE A 971 -7.40 12.45 48.72
C ILE A 971 -6.57 12.41 47.43
N THR A 972 -5.45 13.14 47.43
CA THR A 972 -4.52 13.15 46.30
C THR A 972 -3.70 11.85 46.21
N PRO A 973 -3.18 11.48 45.02
CA PRO A 973 -2.33 10.29 44.85
C PRO A 973 -1.09 10.28 45.74
N ASP A 974 -0.48 11.45 45.98
CA ASP A 974 0.76 11.59 46.77
C ASP A 974 0.55 11.63 48.28
N ALA A 975 -0.71 11.65 48.74
CA ALA A 975 -1.02 11.75 50.17
C ALA A 975 -0.55 10.49 50.92
N ARG A 976 0.38 10.66 51.88
CA ARG A 976 0.91 9.55 52.70
C ARG A 976 0.18 9.35 54.03
N ARG A 977 -0.46 10.38 54.56
CA ARG A 977 -1.15 10.35 55.87
C ARG A 977 -2.43 11.17 55.81
N SER A 978 -3.43 10.78 56.60
CA SER A 978 -4.66 11.54 56.76
C SER A 978 -4.40 12.93 57.33
N THR A 979 -5.06 13.95 56.80
CA THR A 979 -5.17 15.28 57.39
C THR A 979 -6.26 15.27 58.47
N PRO A 980 -6.30 16.26 59.37
CA PRO A 980 -7.46 16.45 60.25
C PRO A 980 -8.80 16.54 59.48
N GLY A 981 -8.77 17.04 58.24
CA GLY A 981 -9.94 17.21 57.37
C GLY A 981 -10.43 15.96 56.64
N ASN A 982 -9.66 14.85 56.59
CA ASN A 982 -10.09 13.59 55.94
C ASN A 982 -9.96 12.34 56.84
N LYS A 983 -9.65 12.53 58.13
CA LYS A 983 -9.58 11.45 59.11
C LYS A 983 -10.98 10.89 59.38
N GLY A 984 -11.12 9.56 59.36
CA GLY A 984 -12.40 8.87 59.58
C GLY A 984 -13.32 8.84 58.36
N TYR A 985 -12.81 9.18 57.16
CA TYR A 985 -13.57 9.16 55.92
C TYR A 985 -14.29 7.83 55.66
N ALA A 986 -13.58 6.70 55.76
CA ALA A 986 -14.14 5.39 55.47
C ALA A 986 -15.32 5.03 56.40
N ASP A 987 -15.19 5.32 57.69
CA ASP A 987 -16.23 5.04 58.68
C ASP A 987 -17.45 5.93 58.48
N ARG A 988 -17.24 7.22 58.19
CA ARG A 988 -18.33 8.19 57.94
C ARG A 988 -19.08 7.87 56.65
N LEU A 989 -18.36 7.46 55.59
CA LEU A 989 -18.98 7.02 54.34
C LEU A 989 -19.80 5.74 54.56
N ALA A 990 -19.25 4.75 55.29
CA ALA A 990 -19.98 3.52 55.60
C ALA A 990 -21.25 3.80 56.40
N ALA A 991 -21.19 4.65 57.43
CA ALA A 991 -22.35 5.06 58.21
C ALA A 991 -23.43 5.75 57.35
N ALA A 992 -23.03 6.64 56.44
CA ALA A 992 -23.97 7.29 55.52
C ALA A 992 -24.63 6.28 54.56
N VAL A 993 -23.89 5.29 54.06
CA VAL A 993 -24.41 4.24 53.16
C VAL A 993 -25.34 3.27 53.89
N ASP A 994 -25.02 2.91 55.13
CA ASP A 994 -25.88 2.09 55.98
C ASP A 994 -27.19 2.83 56.33
N GLU A 995 -27.12 4.13 56.62
CA GLU A 995 -28.30 4.98 56.83
C GLU A 995 -29.20 5.05 55.57
N ILE A 996 -28.60 5.24 54.39
CA ILE A 996 -29.34 5.23 53.12
C ILE A 996 -30.05 3.88 52.91
N SER A 997 -29.33 2.78 53.15
CA SER A 997 -29.87 1.42 52.97
C SER A 997 -30.93 1.08 54.02
N GLY A 998 -30.85 1.65 55.22
CA GLY A 998 -31.79 1.45 56.33
C GLY A 998 -33.00 2.38 56.33
N ALA A 999 -33.07 3.36 55.44
CA ALA A 999 -34.12 4.39 55.46
C ALA A 999 -35.55 3.84 55.35
N GLU A 1000 -35.75 2.76 54.60
CA GLU A 1000 -37.06 2.09 54.48
C GLU A 1000 -37.41 1.31 55.74
N GLN A 1001 -36.46 0.58 56.32
CA GLN A 1001 -36.67 -0.13 57.58
C GLN A 1001 -36.99 0.85 58.72
N ALA A 1002 -36.29 1.98 58.77
CA ALA A 1002 -36.58 3.04 59.75
C ALA A 1002 -38.00 3.61 59.58
N LEU A 1003 -38.44 3.84 58.34
CA LEU A 1003 -39.82 4.27 58.05
C LEU A 1003 -40.83 3.19 58.49
N ARG A 1004 -40.51 1.91 58.26
CA ARG A 1004 -41.36 0.78 58.66
C ARG A 1004 -41.51 0.68 60.17
N ASP A 1005 -40.42 0.83 60.91
CA ASP A 1005 -40.42 0.82 62.37
C ASP A 1005 -41.23 2.01 62.93
N GLU A 1006 -41.10 3.19 62.35
CA GLU A 1006 -41.90 4.38 62.68
C GLU A 1006 -43.40 4.14 62.45
N VAL A 1007 -43.76 3.46 61.35
CA VAL A 1007 -45.15 3.08 61.06
C VAL A 1007 -45.70 2.12 62.12
N ILE A 1008 -44.94 1.09 62.49
CA ILE A 1008 -45.32 0.13 63.53
C ILE A 1008 -45.54 0.85 64.87
N GLU A 1009 -44.60 1.72 65.26
CA GLU A 1009 -44.70 2.51 66.50
C GLU A 1009 -45.91 3.44 66.46
N THR A 1010 -46.18 4.08 65.33
CA THR A 1010 -47.33 4.96 65.15
C THR A 1010 -48.64 4.20 65.30
N VAL A 1011 -48.79 3.05 64.65
CA VAL A 1011 -49.99 2.20 64.78
C VAL A 1011 -50.14 1.69 66.21
N SER A 1012 -49.06 1.20 66.82
CA SER A 1012 -49.04 0.77 68.23
C SER A 1012 -49.50 1.90 69.17
N ARG A 1013 -48.97 3.11 69.01
CA ARG A 1013 -49.29 4.26 69.87
C ARG A 1013 -50.74 4.71 69.73
N GLU A 1014 -51.21 4.93 68.50
CA GLU A 1014 -52.56 5.46 68.27
C GLU A 1014 -53.64 4.42 68.66
N PHE A 1015 -53.38 3.11 68.46
CA PHE A 1015 -54.26 2.04 68.91
C PHE A 1015 -54.00 1.59 70.36
N ARG A 1016 -52.97 2.10 71.05
CA ARG A 1016 -52.57 1.72 72.42
C ARG A 1016 -52.29 0.21 72.57
N LEU A 1017 -51.58 -0.36 71.60
CA LEU A 1017 -51.23 -1.78 71.51
C LEU A 1017 -49.71 -1.99 71.66
N PRO A 1018 -49.22 -3.23 71.88
CA PRO A 1018 -47.79 -3.52 71.90
C PRO A 1018 -47.08 -3.10 70.60
N ALA A 1019 -45.80 -2.73 70.71
CA ALA A 1019 -45.01 -2.17 69.60
C ALA A 1019 -44.29 -3.22 68.73
N SER A 1020 -44.33 -4.52 69.09
CA SER A 1020 -43.76 -5.57 68.24
C SER A 1020 -44.77 -6.01 67.18
N LEU A 1021 -44.36 -6.18 65.92
CA LEU A 1021 -45.29 -6.50 64.81
C LEU A 1021 -46.15 -7.75 65.06
N PRO A 1022 -45.62 -8.88 65.57
CA PRO A 1022 -46.41 -10.08 65.85
C PRO A 1022 -47.42 -9.90 67.00
N GLU A 1023 -47.10 -9.08 68.00
CA GLU A 1023 -48.00 -8.79 69.12
C GLU A 1023 -49.01 -7.71 68.76
N LEU A 1024 -48.60 -6.70 67.98
CA LEU A 1024 -49.45 -5.66 67.44
C LEU A 1024 -50.55 -6.29 66.59
N ARG A 1025 -50.19 -7.20 65.66
CA ARG A 1025 -51.16 -7.93 64.83
C ARG A 1025 -52.14 -8.72 65.68
N ARG A 1026 -51.65 -9.54 66.61
CA ARG A 1026 -52.52 -10.34 67.51
C ARG A 1026 -53.45 -9.45 68.33
N ALA A 1027 -52.93 -8.41 68.97
CA ALA A 1027 -53.72 -7.53 69.82
C ALA A 1027 -54.71 -6.68 69.01
N LEU A 1028 -54.36 -6.29 67.78
CA LEU A 1028 -55.26 -5.58 66.86
C LEU A 1028 -56.37 -6.51 66.36
N ALA A 1029 -56.05 -7.76 66.02
CA ALA A 1029 -57.04 -8.77 65.64
C ALA A 1029 -58.03 -9.03 66.78
N THR A 1030 -57.54 -9.32 67.99
CA THR A 1030 -58.39 -9.53 69.18
C THR A 1030 -59.28 -8.32 69.48
N ARG A 1031 -58.74 -7.09 69.34
CA ARG A 1031 -59.55 -5.87 69.55
C ARG A 1031 -60.65 -5.71 68.50
N LEU A 1032 -60.45 -6.24 67.29
CA LEU A 1032 -61.37 -6.06 66.15
C LEU A 1032 -62.26 -7.27 65.86
N GLU A 1033 -62.10 -8.41 66.54
CA GLU A 1033 -62.94 -9.61 66.43
C GLU A 1033 -64.43 -9.30 66.65
N GLY A 1034 -64.75 -8.39 67.58
CA GLY A 1034 -66.14 -7.99 67.88
C GLY A 1034 -66.88 -7.29 66.74
N PHE A 1035 -66.18 -6.92 65.65
CA PHE A 1035 -66.78 -6.28 64.48
C PHE A 1035 -67.12 -7.24 63.35
N ILE A 1036 -66.91 -8.55 63.54
CA ILE A 1036 -67.29 -9.58 62.57
C ILE A 1036 -68.82 -9.56 62.35
N GLY A 1037 -69.24 -9.37 61.08
CA GLY A 1037 -70.66 -9.33 60.71
C GLY A 1037 -71.38 -8.00 60.98
N VAL A 1038 -70.68 -6.97 61.45
CA VAL A 1038 -71.23 -5.62 61.70
C VAL A 1038 -71.32 -4.81 60.40
N SER A 1039 -72.39 -4.02 60.25
CA SER A 1039 -72.56 -3.08 59.13
C SER A 1039 -71.69 -1.84 59.34
N LEU A 1040 -70.45 -1.90 58.84
CA LEU A 1040 -69.47 -0.82 58.87
C LEU A 1040 -69.40 -0.08 57.52
N SER A 1041 -68.88 1.15 57.51
CA SER A 1041 -68.52 1.83 56.26
C SER A 1041 -67.48 1.00 55.48
N LEU A 1042 -67.44 1.16 54.16
CA LEU A 1042 -66.52 0.37 53.31
C LEU A 1042 -65.07 0.48 53.78
N GLU A 1043 -64.63 1.67 54.18
CA GLU A 1043 -63.30 1.97 54.74
C GLU A 1043 -62.98 1.13 55.98
N LEU A 1044 -63.83 1.19 57.00
CA LEU A 1044 -63.70 0.46 58.26
C LEU A 1044 -63.80 -1.05 58.07
N LYS A 1045 -64.75 -1.52 57.24
CA LYS A 1045 -64.93 -2.94 56.92
C LYS A 1045 -63.68 -3.53 56.27
N GLY A 1046 -63.06 -2.79 55.34
CA GLY A 1046 -61.82 -3.19 54.70
C GLY A 1046 -60.64 -3.27 55.68
N PHE A 1047 -60.52 -2.31 56.60
CA PHE A 1047 -59.47 -2.32 57.62
C PHE A 1047 -59.62 -3.50 58.61
N VAL A 1048 -60.85 -3.74 59.10
CA VAL A 1048 -61.14 -4.89 59.98
C VAL A 1048 -60.85 -6.23 59.28
N ALA A 1049 -61.23 -6.37 58.01
CA ALA A 1049 -60.97 -7.59 57.25
C ALA A 1049 -59.47 -7.87 57.06
N ILE A 1050 -58.64 -6.82 56.90
CA ILE A 1050 -57.18 -6.95 56.83
C ILE A 1050 -56.61 -7.30 58.21
N ALA A 1051 -57.07 -6.64 59.28
CA ALA A 1051 -56.60 -6.90 60.64
C ALA A 1051 -56.88 -8.33 61.12
N LEU A 1052 -58.01 -8.92 60.72
CA LEU A 1052 -58.42 -10.29 61.04
C LEU A 1052 -57.89 -11.36 60.07
N ASN A 1053 -57.08 -10.98 59.07
CA ASN A 1053 -56.52 -11.93 58.13
C ASN A 1053 -55.45 -12.77 58.83
N GLU A 1054 -55.63 -14.09 58.90
CA GLU A 1054 -54.67 -15.05 59.47
C GLU A 1054 -53.81 -15.78 58.41
N VAL A 1055 -54.06 -15.54 57.12
CA VAL A 1055 -53.41 -16.25 56.00
C VAL A 1055 -52.02 -15.68 55.69
N LEU A 1056 -51.84 -14.37 55.83
CA LEU A 1056 -50.57 -13.69 55.54
C LEU A 1056 -49.53 -13.92 56.65
N ALA A 1057 -48.25 -13.97 56.30
CA ALA A 1057 -47.17 -13.88 57.30
C ALA A 1057 -47.15 -12.47 57.93
N ASP A 1058 -46.58 -12.32 59.13
CA ASP A 1058 -46.57 -11.03 59.85
C ASP A 1058 -45.91 -9.90 59.03
N GLU A 1059 -44.84 -10.23 58.32
CA GLU A 1059 -44.10 -9.30 57.47
C GLU A 1059 -44.95 -8.79 56.29
N ASP A 1060 -45.74 -9.67 55.67
CA ASP A 1060 -46.60 -9.38 54.51
C ASP A 1060 -47.96 -8.78 54.93
N TRP A 1061 -48.32 -8.90 56.20
CA TRP A 1061 -49.59 -8.39 56.74
C TRP A 1061 -49.59 -6.86 56.87
N LEU A 1062 -48.42 -6.27 57.17
CA LEU A 1062 -48.30 -4.84 57.41
C LEU A 1062 -48.60 -4.01 56.15
N ASP A 1063 -48.22 -4.49 54.97
CA ASP A 1063 -48.36 -3.73 53.72
C ASP A 1063 -49.83 -3.45 53.35
N PRO A 1064 -50.76 -4.43 53.36
CA PRO A 1064 -52.18 -4.16 53.19
C PRO A 1064 -52.76 -3.18 54.22
N VAL A 1065 -52.29 -3.24 55.47
CA VAL A 1065 -52.71 -2.31 56.54
C VAL A 1065 -52.28 -0.89 56.18
N ILE A 1066 -51.03 -0.71 55.76
CA ILE A 1066 -50.47 0.58 55.35
C ILE A 1066 -51.20 1.11 54.11
N VAL A 1067 -51.39 0.29 53.08
CA VAL A 1067 -52.11 0.68 51.85
C VAL A 1067 -53.54 1.09 52.18
N ARG A 1068 -54.20 0.41 53.12
CA ARG A 1068 -55.56 0.79 53.53
C ARG A 1068 -55.61 2.14 54.26
N LEU A 1069 -54.60 2.45 55.05
CA LEU A 1069 -54.52 3.69 55.83
C LEU A 1069 -53.99 4.88 55.00
N SER A 1070 -53.19 4.63 53.97
CA SER A 1070 -52.46 5.66 53.24
C SER A 1070 -52.77 5.75 51.73
N ASN A 1071 -53.45 4.75 51.17
CA ASN A 1071 -53.69 4.54 49.74
C ASN A 1071 -52.43 4.34 48.86
N SER A 1072 -51.25 4.15 49.47
CA SER A 1072 -49.99 3.89 48.76
C SER A 1072 -49.11 2.88 49.52
N ALA A 1073 -48.32 2.10 48.81
CA ALA A 1073 -47.35 1.20 49.44
C ALA A 1073 -46.23 2.01 50.11
N LEU A 1074 -45.65 1.46 51.19
CA LEU A 1074 -44.65 2.16 52.01
C LEU A 1074 -43.44 2.64 51.19
N GLY A 1075 -42.95 1.81 50.27
CA GLY A 1075 -41.82 2.13 49.40
C GLY A 1075 -42.07 3.27 48.41
N ASP A 1076 -43.32 3.63 48.12
CA ASP A 1076 -43.69 4.70 47.17
C ASP A 1076 -43.94 6.05 47.83
N TRP A 1077 -43.80 6.14 49.15
CA TRP A 1077 -44.12 7.35 49.89
C TRP A 1077 -43.18 8.52 49.57
N SER A 1078 -43.69 9.72 49.80
CA SER A 1078 -42.88 10.93 49.98
C SER A 1078 -42.74 11.27 51.47
N ASP A 1079 -41.82 12.18 51.80
CA ASP A 1079 -41.70 12.70 53.17
C ASP A 1079 -43.00 13.35 53.67
N SER A 1080 -43.79 13.91 52.75
CA SER A 1080 -45.12 14.46 53.06
C SER A 1080 -46.09 13.35 53.49
N ASP A 1081 -46.11 12.22 52.77
CA ASP A 1081 -47.00 11.10 53.10
C ASP A 1081 -46.67 10.51 54.47
N ALA A 1082 -45.38 10.34 54.76
CA ALA A 1082 -44.91 9.88 56.06
C ALA A 1082 -45.33 10.83 57.20
N SER A 1083 -45.28 12.16 56.98
CA SER A 1083 -45.71 13.14 57.98
C SER A 1083 -47.23 13.17 58.21
N ILE A 1084 -48.03 12.83 57.20
CA ILE A 1084 -49.51 12.80 57.27
C ILE A 1084 -50.00 11.49 57.89
N PHE A 1085 -49.23 10.41 57.77
CA PHE A 1085 -49.64 9.07 58.18
C PHE A 1085 -50.13 8.97 59.64
N PRO A 1086 -49.45 9.51 60.68
CA PRO A 1086 -49.94 9.45 62.06
C PRO A 1086 -51.34 10.02 62.25
N ARG A 1087 -51.67 11.10 61.52
CA ARG A 1087 -53.00 11.69 61.56
C ARG A 1087 -54.05 10.74 60.97
N ARG A 1088 -53.75 10.06 59.86
CA ARG A 1088 -54.66 9.08 59.24
C ARG A 1088 -54.88 7.86 60.13
N VAL A 1089 -53.83 7.37 60.79
CA VAL A 1089 -53.93 6.29 61.78
C VAL A 1089 -54.85 6.71 62.94
N LYS A 1090 -54.64 7.93 63.49
CA LYS A 1090 -55.45 8.48 64.57
C LYS A 1090 -56.93 8.65 64.19
N GLU A 1091 -57.20 9.14 62.97
CA GLU A 1091 -58.56 9.27 62.44
C GLU A 1091 -59.25 7.91 62.29
N MET A 1092 -58.54 6.88 61.83
CA MET A 1092 -59.03 5.49 61.73
C MET A 1092 -59.29 4.89 63.12
N ALA A 1093 -58.35 5.03 64.06
CA ALA A 1093 -58.50 4.54 65.44
C ALA A 1093 -59.71 5.20 66.12
N ALA A 1094 -59.84 6.53 66.01
CA ALA A 1094 -60.99 7.26 66.54
C ALA A 1094 -62.31 6.87 65.85
N ALA A 1095 -62.31 6.57 64.55
CA ALA A 1095 -63.48 6.09 63.83
C ALA A 1095 -63.94 4.71 64.32
N LEU A 1096 -63.00 3.80 64.57
CA LEU A 1096 -63.28 2.50 65.16
C LEU A 1096 -63.78 2.63 66.60
N ASP A 1097 -63.18 3.51 67.42
CA ASP A 1097 -63.63 3.73 68.80
C ASP A 1097 -65.02 4.38 68.88
N ARG A 1098 -65.41 5.23 67.92
CA ARG A 1098 -66.79 5.75 67.82
C ARG A 1098 -67.81 4.66 67.59
N VAL A 1099 -67.45 3.65 66.80
CA VAL A 1099 -68.35 2.57 66.38
C VAL A 1099 -68.28 1.38 67.34
N SER A 1100 -67.16 1.16 68.03
CA SER A 1100 -66.98 0.07 69.02
C SER A 1100 -68.04 0.14 70.12
N HIS A 1101 -68.37 1.34 70.59
CA HIS A 1101 -69.38 1.58 71.63
C HIS A 1101 -70.80 1.15 71.22
N LEU A 1102 -71.12 1.11 69.91
CA LEU A 1102 -72.43 0.68 69.41
C LEU A 1102 -72.58 -0.84 69.36
N TYR A 1103 -71.47 -1.58 69.33
CA TYR A 1103 -71.46 -3.02 69.05
C TYR A 1103 -70.79 -3.89 70.14
N GLN A 1104 -70.00 -3.31 71.06
CA GLN A 1104 -69.45 -4.03 72.22
C GLN A 1104 -70.53 -4.54 73.20
N SER A 1105 -71.78 -4.10 73.08
CA SER A 1105 -72.88 -4.54 73.96
C SER A 1105 -73.49 -5.90 73.58
N ARG A 1106 -73.02 -6.61 72.54
CA ARG A 1106 -73.76 -7.79 72.02
C ARG A 1106 -72.98 -9.09 71.76
N SER A 1107 -71.71 -9.23 72.11
CA SER A 1107 -71.02 -10.53 71.96
C SER A 1107 -70.76 -11.22 73.31
N GLN A 1108 -71.62 -12.19 73.60
CA GLN A 1108 -71.47 -13.33 74.53
C GLN A 1108 -71.21 -13.03 76.01
N ALA A 1109 -72.29 -12.66 76.72
CA ALA A 1109 -72.43 -12.95 78.15
C ALA A 1109 -72.67 -14.47 78.32
N THR A 1110 -71.70 -15.17 78.88
CA THR A 1110 -71.95 -16.41 79.63
C THR A 1110 -72.41 -16.03 81.03
N ASP A 1111 -73.54 -16.60 81.45
CA ASP A 1111 -74.26 -16.39 82.71
C ASP A 1111 -73.34 -16.20 83.93
N ALA A 1112 -73.14 -14.95 84.39
CA ALA A 1112 -72.75 -14.61 85.77
C ALA A 1112 -72.67 -13.09 86.10
N ASP A 1113 -72.79 -12.15 85.16
CA ASP A 1113 -72.51 -10.72 85.46
C ASP A 1113 -73.74 -9.80 85.43
N GLU A 1114 -73.78 -8.89 86.41
CA GLU A 1114 -74.79 -7.85 86.62
C GLU A 1114 -75.05 -7.01 85.35
N ALA A 1115 -76.31 -6.62 85.16
CA ALA A 1115 -76.68 -5.66 84.12
C ALA A 1115 -76.04 -4.29 84.43
N LEU A 1116 -75.01 -3.91 83.66
CA LEU A 1116 -74.36 -2.60 83.73
C LEU A 1116 -75.03 -1.64 82.75
N GLU A 1117 -75.64 -0.56 83.25
CA GLU A 1117 -76.13 0.52 82.40
C GLU A 1117 -74.95 1.47 82.07
N ALA A 1118 -74.54 1.51 80.80
CA ALA A 1118 -73.52 2.45 80.34
C ALA A 1118 -74.17 3.75 79.87
N ARG A 1119 -73.73 4.89 80.42
CA ARG A 1119 -74.15 6.24 80.01
C ARG A 1119 -72.97 7.03 79.48
N LEU A 1120 -73.17 7.68 78.33
CA LEU A 1120 -72.17 8.55 77.72
C LEU A 1120 -72.36 9.98 78.20
N LEU A 1121 -71.34 10.54 78.86
CA LEU A 1121 -71.27 11.96 79.19
C LEU A 1121 -70.49 12.67 78.09
N THR A 1122 -71.09 13.69 77.45
CA THR A 1122 -70.41 14.57 76.50
C THR A 1122 -70.34 15.98 77.10
N LEU A 1123 -69.13 16.52 77.22
CA LEU A 1123 -68.85 17.87 77.68
C LEU A 1123 -68.29 18.67 76.50
N THR A 1124 -68.98 19.73 76.11
CA THR A 1124 -68.52 20.64 75.05
C THR A 1124 -67.94 21.88 75.70
N ASP A 1125 -66.69 22.20 75.40
CA ASP A 1125 -66.06 23.42 75.89
C ASP A 1125 -66.47 24.67 75.07
N ARG A 1126 -65.99 25.84 75.47
CA ARG A 1126 -66.33 27.11 74.79
C ARG A 1126 -65.78 27.19 73.35
N ASP A 1127 -64.77 26.38 73.02
CA ASP A 1127 -64.08 26.37 71.73
C ASP A 1127 -64.72 25.31 70.78
N GLY A 1128 -65.78 24.63 71.24
CA GLY A 1128 -66.52 23.62 70.48
C GLY A 1128 -65.87 22.23 70.51
N ALA A 1129 -64.83 22.01 71.32
CA ALA A 1129 -64.23 20.70 71.46
C ALA A 1129 -65.09 19.84 72.41
N GLU A 1130 -65.41 18.63 71.95
CA GLU A 1130 -66.20 17.67 72.71
C GLU A 1130 -65.31 16.66 73.42
N GLN A 1131 -65.36 16.62 74.75
CA GLN A 1131 -64.78 15.56 75.56
C GLN A 1131 -65.88 14.57 75.92
N ARG A 1132 -65.62 13.28 75.71
CA ARG A 1132 -66.60 12.21 75.90
C ARG A 1132 -66.05 11.16 76.86
N THR A 1133 -66.78 10.88 77.94
CA THR A 1133 -66.42 9.86 78.94
C THR A 1133 -67.58 8.90 79.13
N LEU A 1134 -67.28 7.59 79.14
CA LEU A 1134 -68.23 6.54 79.47
C LEU A 1134 -68.31 6.34 80.98
N ILE A 1135 -69.53 6.28 81.52
CA ILE A 1135 -69.79 6.00 82.92
C ILE A 1135 -70.57 4.68 83.01
N TYR A 1136 -70.03 3.72 83.75
CA TYR A 1136 -70.70 2.46 84.05
C TYR A 1136 -71.34 2.55 85.43
N VAL A 1137 -72.65 2.27 85.53
CA VAL A 1137 -73.38 2.29 86.81
C VAL A 1137 -73.90 0.87 87.12
N PRO A 1138 -73.37 0.20 88.16
CA PRO A 1138 -73.93 -1.04 88.68
C PRO A 1138 -75.28 -0.79 89.38
N GLU A 1139 -76.26 -1.67 89.17
CA GLU A 1139 -77.62 -1.49 89.71
C GLU A 1139 -77.63 -1.46 91.26
N GLN A 1140 -76.75 -2.22 91.93
CA GLN A 1140 -76.63 -2.22 93.40
C GLN A 1140 -76.13 -0.89 93.97
N SER A 1141 -75.25 -0.19 93.25
CA SER A 1141 -74.67 1.09 93.71
C SER A 1141 -75.56 2.30 93.40
N ARG A 1142 -76.63 2.11 92.62
CA ARG A 1142 -77.54 3.17 92.19
C ARG A 1142 -78.24 3.85 93.36
N GLN A 1143 -78.79 3.05 94.28
CA GLN A 1143 -79.56 3.60 95.42
C GLN A 1143 -78.66 4.37 96.40
N GLU A 1144 -77.43 3.88 96.62
CA GLU A 1144 -76.44 4.56 97.47
C GLU A 1144 -75.93 5.85 96.81
N ALA A 1145 -75.67 5.82 95.50
CA ALA A 1145 -75.26 7.00 94.73
C ALA A 1145 -76.35 8.08 94.69
N GLU A 1146 -77.62 7.70 94.54
CA GLU A 1146 -78.75 8.64 94.57
C GLU A 1146 -78.90 9.29 95.97
N ASN A 1147 -78.77 8.51 97.04
CA ASN A 1147 -78.80 9.04 98.42
C ASN A 1147 -77.64 10.01 98.69
N LEU A 1148 -76.43 9.66 98.25
CA LEU A 1148 -75.25 10.52 98.35
C LEU A 1148 -75.45 11.81 97.54
N ALA A 1149 -75.95 11.70 96.31
CA ALA A 1149 -76.23 12.85 95.45
C ALA A 1149 -77.18 13.84 96.12
N VAL A 1150 -78.26 13.39 96.75
CA VAL A 1150 -79.19 14.28 97.47
C VAL A 1150 -78.48 15.04 98.59
N SER A 1151 -77.69 14.36 99.41
CA SER A 1151 -76.98 14.99 100.54
C SER A 1151 -75.94 16.04 100.09
N VAL A 1152 -75.20 15.73 99.01
CA VAL A 1152 -74.16 16.59 98.46
C VAL A 1152 -74.76 17.77 97.71
N LEU A 1153 -75.87 17.58 96.99
CA LEU A 1153 -76.58 18.67 96.30
C LEU A 1153 -77.17 19.68 97.29
N GLU A 1154 -77.68 19.23 98.45
CA GLU A 1154 -78.16 20.13 99.50
C GLU A 1154 -77.02 20.90 100.18
N GLN A 1155 -75.87 20.26 100.42
CA GLN A 1155 -74.66 20.99 100.86
C GLN A 1155 -74.20 22.02 99.81
N ALA A 1156 -74.21 21.67 98.54
CA ALA A 1156 -73.81 22.57 97.45
C ALA A 1156 -74.73 23.78 97.35
N LYS A 1157 -76.05 23.59 97.45
CA LYS A 1157 -77.02 24.71 97.48
C LYS A 1157 -76.82 25.63 98.68
N LYS A 1158 -76.47 25.06 99.84
CA LYS A 1158 -76.24 25.83 101.07
C LYS A 1158 -74.95 26.65 101.04
N MET A 1159 -73.90 26.15 100.38
CA MET A 1159 -72.59 26.80 100.29
C MET A 1159 -72.43 27.75 99.09
N LEU A 1160 -73.03 27.41 97.94
CA LEU A 1160 -72.82 28.11 96.67
C LEU A 1160 -74.08 28.84 96.17
N GLY A 1161 -75.15 28.86 96.97
CA GLY A 1161 -76.42 29.50 96.64
C GLY A 1161 -77.36 28.61 95.79
N PRO A 1162 -78.49 29.16 95.29
CA PRO A 1162 -79.54 28.36 94.65
C PRO A 1162 -79.09 27.56 93.42
N ASP A 1163 -78.06 28.02 92.70
CA ASP A 1163 -77.45 27.31 91.56
C ASP A 1163 -76.28 26.38 91.94
N GLY A 1164 -75.98 26.23 93.24
CA GLY A 1164 -74.84 25.46 93.73
C GLY A 1164 -74.78 24.02 93.24
N ALA A 1165 -75.94 23.39 93.04
CA ALA A 1165 -76.06 22.05 92.44
C ALA A 1165 -75.51 21.97 91.01
N ARG A 1166 -75.80 22.97 90.16
CA ARG A 1166 -75.35 23.01 88.76
C ARG A 1166 -73.88 23.36 88.64
N ILE A 1167 -73.40 24.27 89.48
CA ILE A 1167 -71.98 24.64 89.56
C ILE A 1167 -71.15 23.42 89.99
N LEU A 1168 -71.63 22.66 90.97
CA LEU A 1168 -70.98 21.43 91.41
C LEU A 1168 -70.99 20.36 90.30
N LEU A 1169 -72.10 20.18 89.58
CA LEU A 1169 -72.18 19.22 88.47
C LEU A 1169 -71.16 19.55 87.36
N ALA A 1170 -71.02 20.83 86.99
CA ALA A 1170 -70.03 21.25 86.00
C ALA A 1170 -68.59 20.99 86.47
N ALA A 1171 -68.28 21.31 87.74
CA ALA A 1171 -66.96 21.05 88.31
C ALA A 1171 -66.63 19.55 88.42
N LEU A 1172 -67.61 18.71 88.78
CA LEU A 1172 -67.45 17.25 88.82
C LEU A 1172 -67.29 16.67 87.41
N ALA A 1173 -68.10 17.11 86.45
CA ALA A 1173 -68.01 16.66 85.06
C ALA A 1173 -66.64 16.96 84.43
N GLN A 1174 -66.10 18.17 84.67
CA GLN A 1174 -64.75 18.54 84.23
C GLN A 1174 -63.66 17.68 84.89
N ARG A 1175 -63.75 17.46 86.21
CA ARG A 1175 -62.76 16.65 86.94
C ARG A 1175 -62.74 15.17 86.55
N VAL A 1176 -63.89 14.62 86.15
CA VAL A 1176 -64.02 13.20 85.76
C VAL A 1176 -63.69 12.99 84.28
N THR A 1177 -63.67 14.05 83.48
CA THR A 1177 -63.27 14.00 82.05
C THR A 1177 -61.78 14.26 81.82
N GLU A 1178 -61.05 14.84 82.80
CA GLU A 1178 -59.59 15.02 82.73
C GLU A 1178 -58.83 13.68 82.91
N PRO A 1179 -57.83 13.36 82.05
CA PRO A 1179 -57.00 12.17 82.21
C PRO A 1179 -56.12 12.24 83.47
N ALA A 1180 -55.97 11.12 84.18
CA ALA A 1180 -55.33 11.00 85.50
C ALA A 1180 -53.82 11.38 85.59
N THR A 1181 -53.25 12.01 84.57
CA THR A 1181 -51.82 12.36 84.50
C THR A 1181 -51.50 13.78 85.01
N THR A 1182 -52.47 14.59 85.41
CA THR A 1182 -52.25 15.98 85.89
C THR A 1182 -52.40 16.20 87.40
N THR A 1183 -52.75 15.19 88.20
CA THR A 1183 -52.99 15.35 89.65
C THR A 1183 -51.78 15.09 90.56
N ALA A 1184 -50.59 14.79 90.03
CA ALA A 1184 -49.38 14.62 90.83
C ALA A 1184 -48.53 15.90 91.00
N ALA A 1185 -48.86 17.00 90.32
CA ALA A 1185 -48.02 18.21 90.28
C ALA A 1185 -48.47 19.38 91.19
N GLU A 1186 -49.61 19.29 91.87
CA GLU A 1186 -50.09 20.35 92.79
C GLU A 1186 -50.39 19.82 94.20
N ARG A 1187 -49.37 19.28 94.87
CA ARG A 1187 -49.27 19.24 96.33
C ARG A 1187 -47.84 19.51 96.77
N THR A 1188 -47.44 20.78 96.68
CA THR A 1188 -46.39 21.35 97.55
C THR A 1188 -46.94 22.60 98.22
N LYS A 1189 -47.65 22.39 99.32
CA LYS A 1189 -47.50 23.10 100.60
C LYS A 1189 -48.22 22.35 101.71
#